data_AF-A0A2P4YSS3-F1
#
_entry.id   AF-A0A2P4YSS3-F1
#
_cell.length_a   1.000
_cell.length_b   1.000
_cell.length_c   1.000
_cell.angle_alpha   90.00
_cell.angle_beta   90.00
_cell.angle_gamma   90.00
#
_symmetry.space_group_name_H-M   'P 1'
#
loop_
_entity.id
_entity.type
_entity.pdbx_description
1 polymer ?
#
loop_
_entity_poly.entity_id
_entity_poly.type
_entity_poly.pdbx_seq_one_letter_code
_entity_poly.pdbx_strand_id
1 'polypeptide(L)'
;MNRRGHGNGNGSEREGSSVGIMTEALEMQRQMCDEAMSLVNAGVAMQNASPPNVAEAERKLTRAVDIMEQALSIRYRSADEKDAADRLNNKMMRYVKMIKSQRAKSVGGSGPKGRNLIKHNILEMERLPEVYTPVLQLLNNSNQLGDICETLKRVFGFQESSVLNQKEHLLLLLTNFKEQSGQDDGKKKKKKKQDNTETIDDYLRQRDPQLEMDLANKGITRFHGRVFANYKKWCKYVSQKPKFSSDPLVDIALFFLIWGEAANFRQMPECLCFLLHTMLPKVNSGGHEEPGTFLANTIRPMYAELRRDSDKKTSKGAQAPHREIRNYDDFNEFFWTKKSLKYDYTNIGEAFANYDKKGRPKIVKKTYNETRSWMRAIISFRRIFFMNCALFLATLGFSIDMVLLCPDSPIMYGEDVQPASSTSPLEILGKKYAASTDSSSVENTDDSLSGEIDTDSGAGAQCLYAKLATCLGVEYFSSASDTFGTLPQDFKELLEIVPFTDCVEKQVGRCKCYHDLIDDCFSDTGDADEVSTAGSVASIAYDQSMCAPTWLAQVNSILDDEGDGLLNCNSCQIDITSLIKKPTRIMDLLQGMIDFSRDDKGPMALLGGAAMIGLVCVCELQNRFFSGIGMGFVGRSMPVPMKTYCRYTCFWIVLYLCKLTFDYQFVVKTLVETTLFVYSANSTDYLKYSHFMLQFTYHNILYILFLWIPAWMVFLYDAQIFYSVLSVVYGSFA
;
A
#
# COMPACT_ATOMS: atom_id res chain seq x y z
N MET A 1 -32.50 33.25 61.69
CA MET A 1 -33.46 34.35 61.91
C MET A 1 -34.54 34.23 60.83
N ASN A 2 -35.78 33.91 61.26
CA ASN A 2 -37.09 33.88 60.57
C ASN A 2 -37.24 33.25 59.16
N ARG A 3 -37.95 32.10 58.99
CA ARG A 3 -39.44 31.92 58.87
C ARG A 3 -40.02 32.75 57.72
N ARG A 4 -40.81 32.30 56.73
CA ARG A 4 -41.72 31.17 56.41
C ARG A 4 -42.01 31.31 54.89
N GLY A 5 -42.49 30.36 54.10
CA GLY A 5 -43.02 29.02 54.36
C GLY A 5 -43.70 28.47 53.10
N HIS A 6 -44.05 27.17 53.17
CA HIS A 6 -45.00 26.39 52.35
C HIS A 6 -44.70 26.25 50.84
N GLY A 7 -44.67 25.05 50.22
CA GLY A 7 -44.99 23.72 50.71
C GLY A 7 -44.84 22.69 49.58
N ASN A 8 -44.06 21.65 49.87
CA ASN A 8 -44.42 20.24 49.74
C ASN A 8 -44.77 19.66 48.35
N GLY A 9 -43.92 18.74 47.88
CA GLY A 9 -44.25 17.77 46.85
C GLY A 9 -43.02 17.24 46.11
N ASN A 10 -42.44 16.16 46.64
CA ASN A 10 -41.29 15.41 46.10
C ASN A 10 -41.21 15.36 44.56
N GLY A 11 -40.18 15.98 43.99
CA GLY A 11 -39.62 15.61 42.69
C GLY A 11 -38.43 14.70 42.92
N SER A 12 -38.62 13.38 42.77
CA SER A 12 -37.52 12.44 42.59
C SER A 12 -37.51 12.01 41.13
N GLU A 13 -36.45 12.40 40.45
CA GLU A 13 -36.11 12.10 39.07
C GLU A 13 -36.34 10.62 38.74
N ARG A 14 -37.26 10.39 37.79
CA ARG A 14 -37.22 9.23 36.91
C ARG A 14 -37.02 9.78 35.51
N GLU A 15 -35.85 9.49 34.95
CA GLU A 15 -35.54 9.64 33.53
C GLU A 15 -36.63 8.95 32.70
N GLY A 16 -37.53 9.77 32.17
CA GLY A 16 -38.54 9.39 31.20
C GLY A 16 -37.97 9.56 29.80
N SER A 17 -38.21 8.58 28.96
CA SER A 17 -37.85 8.57 27.54
C SER A 17 -38.22 9.88 26.85
N SER A 18 -37.29 10.39 26.04
CA SER A 18 -37.51 11.51 25.13
C SER A 18 -38.50 11.13 24.04
N VAL A 19 -39.80 11.13 24.35
CA VAL A 19 -40.84 11.28 23.35
C VAL A 19 -40.79 12.75 22.95
N GLY A 20 -40.08 13.03 21.86
CA GLY A 20 -40.01 14.35 21.26
C GLY A 20 -41.42 14.87 21.02
N ILE A 21 -41.70 16.07 21.54
CA ILE A 21 -42.95 16.78 21.30
C ILE A 21 -43.04 17.03 19.78
N MET A 22 -43.91 16.31 19.08
CA MET A 22 -44.20 16.62 17.67
C MET A 22 -44.89 17.97 17.63
N THR A 23 -44.27 18.93 16.95
CA THR A 23 -44.84 20.26 16.73
C THR A 23 -46.00 20.18 15.74
N GLU A 24 -46.99 21.07 15.89
CA GLU A 24 -48.19 21.15 15.03
C GLU A 24 -47.86 21.13 13.52
N ALA A 25 -46.77 21.80 13.12
CA ALA A 25 -46.31 21.82 11.72
C ALA A 25 -45.84 20.46 11.20
N LEU A 26 -45.13 19.66 12.02
CA LEU A 26 -44.66 18.32 11.68
C LEU A 26 -45.81 17.31 11.63
N GLU A 27 -46.79 17.47 12.52
CA GLU A 27 -47.99 16.64 12.53
C GLU A 27 -48.88 16.93 11.30
N MET A 28 -49.07 18.21 10.97
CA MET A 28 -49.77 18.65 9.76
C MET A 28 -49.09 18.12 8.48
N GLN A 29 -47.75 18.17 8.40
CA GLN A 29 -46.99 17.61 7.28
C GLN A 29 -47.23 16.09 7.14
N ARG A 30 -47.21 15.35 8.26
CA ARG A 30 -47.43 13.91 8.28
C ARG A 30 -48.84 13.55 7.84
N GLN A 31 -49.86 14.23 8.38
CA GLN A 31 -51.27 13.99 8.03
C GLN A 31 -51.52 14.22 6.52
N MET A 32 -51.00 15.32 5.96
CA MET A 32 -51.11 15.58 4.53
C MET A 32 -50.37 14.55 3.67
N CYS A 33 -49.21 14.06 4.12
CA CYS A 33 -48.51 12.98 3.41
C CYS A 33 -49.31 11.67 3.44
N ASP A 34 -49.91 11.31 4.57
CA ASP A 34 -50.71 10.08 4.70
C ASP A 34 -51.99 10.17 3.85
N GLU A 35 -52.67 11.32 3.84
CA GLU A 35 -53.82 11.58 2.97
C GLU A 35 -53.46 11.48 1.49
N ALA A 36 -52.37 12.15 1.08
CA ALA A 36 -51.93 12.13 -0.30
C ALA A 36 -51.52 10.72 -0.75
N MET A 37 -50.84 9.95 0.10
CA MET A 37 -50.47 8.57 -0.20
C MET A 37 -51.68 7.63 -0.33
N SER A 38 -52.71 7.82 0.48
CA SER A 38 -53.99 7.10 0.35
C SER A 38 -54.62 7.36 -1.03
N LEU A 39 -54.64 8.62 -1.47
CA LEU A 39 -55.14 9.01 -2.78
C LEU A 39 -54.30 8.47 -3.93
N VAL A 40 -52.97 8.43 -3.80
CA VAL A 40 -52.07 7.81 -4.79
C VAL A 40 -52.37 6.33 -4.93
N ASN A 41 -52.47 5.60 -3.82
CA ASN A 41 -52.77 4.18 -3.84
C ASN A 41 -54.15 3.89 -4.46
N ALA A 42 -55.17 4.70 -4.12
CA ALA A 42 -56.49 4.60 -4.72
C ALA A 42 -56.49 4.92 -6.22
N GLY A 43 -55.76 5.95 -6.65
CA GLY A 43 -55.62 6.32 -8.06
C GLY A 43 -54.93 5.24 -8.89
N VAL A 44 -53.83 4.67 -8.38
CA VAL A 44 -53.11 3.57 -9.04
C VAL A 44 -53.96 2.30 -9.08
N ALA A 45 -54.69 1.97 -8.01
CA ALA A 45 -55.61 0.83 -7.99
C ALA A 45 -56.73 0.99 -9.04
N MET A 46 -57.27 2.20 -9.21
CA MET A 46 -58.29 2.52 -10.21
C MET A 46 -57.76 2.50 -11.66
N GLN A 47 -56.50 2.87 -11.89
CA GLN A 47 -55.83 2.66 -13.18
C GLN A 47 -55.63 1.19 -13.53
N ASN A 48 -55.41 0.35 -12.51
CA ASN A 48 -55.15 -1.08 -12.67
C ASN A 48 -56.42 -1.94 -12.59
N ALA A 49 -57.60 -1.34 -12.33
CA ALA A 49 -58.89 -2.04 -12.28
C ALA A 49 -59.36 -2.47 -13.68
N SER A 50 -60.22 -3.49 -13.75
CA SER A 50 -60.85 -3.96 -15.00
C SER A 50 -62.38 -3.90 -14.88
N PRO A 51 -63.07 -2.98 -15.59
CA PRO A 51 -62.53 -1.97 -16.51
C PRO A 51 -61.84 -0.79 -15.78
N PRO A 52 -60.82 -0.16 -16.38
CA PRO A 52 -60.07 0.93 -15.75
C PRO A 52 -60.89 2.23 -15.72
N ASN A 53 -60.99 2.87 -14.56
CA ASN A 53 -61.68 4.16 -14.40
C ASN A 53 -60.64 5.30 -14.42
N VAL A 54 -60.14 5.59 -15.62
CA VAL A 54 -59.02 6.52 -15.85
C VAL A 54 -59.36 7.96 -15.42
N ALA A 55 -60.59 8.40 -15.67
CA ALA A 55 -61.02 9.77 -15.35
C ALA A 55 -61.08 10.02 -13.84
N GLU A 56 -61.56 9.04 -13.06
CA GLU A 56 -61.60 9.15 -11.60
C GLU A 56 -60.21 8.98 -10.98
N ALA A 57 -59.40 8.08 -11.54
CA ALA A 57 -58.00 7.93 -11.12
C ALA A 57 -57.19 9.22 -11.30
N GLU A 58 -57.38 9.93 -12.41
CA GLU A 58 -56.69 11.20 -12.67
C GLU A 58 -57.12 12.30 -11.68
N ARG A 59 -58.41 12.36 -11.30
CA ARG A 59 -58.88 13.31 -10.26
C ARG A 59 -58.20 13.04 -8.91
N LYS A 60 -58.09 11.77 -8.50
CA LYS A 60 -57.44 11.39 -7.24
C LYS A 60 -55.94 11.67 -7.24
N LEU A 61 -55.26 11.38 -8.33
CA LEU A 61 -53.83 11.68 -8.48
C LEU A 61 -53.55 13.19 -8.53
N THR A 62 -54.44 13.97 -9.16
CA THR A 62 -54.34 15.44 -9.16
C THR A 62 -54.51 15.99 -7.75
N ARG A 63 -55.53 15.52 -7.01
CA ARG A 63 -55.74 15.93 -5.62
C ARG A 63 -54.56 15.55 -4.71
N ALA A 64 -53.95 14.38 -4.92
CA ALA A 64 -52.76 13.97 -4.17
C ALA A 64 -51.56 14.88 -4.42
N VAL A 65 -51.36 15.32 -5.67
CA VAL A 65 -50.29 16.27 -6.02
C VAL A 65 -50.53 17.62 -5.34
N ASP A 66 -51.75 18.14 -5.37
CA ASP A 66 -52.08 19.42 -4.73
C ASP A 66 -51.77 19.40 -3.23
N ILE A 67 -52.16 18.31 -2.54
CA ILE A 67 -51.89 18.12 -1.10
C ILE A 67 -50.38 18.03 -0.82
N MET A 68 -49.63 17.30 -1.65
CA MET A 68 -48.17 17.20 -1.48
C MET A 68 -47.47 18.54 -1.73
N GLU A 69 -47.92 19.33 -2.71
CA GLU A 69 -47.36 20.67 -2.97
C GLU A 69 -47.70 21.67 -1.85
N GLN A 70 -48.89 21.55 -1.25
CA GLN A 70 -49.24 22.29 -0.04
C GLN A 70 -48.37 21.88 1.15
N ALA A 71 -48.13 20.58 1.34
CA ALA A 71 -47.27 20.07 2.41
C ALA A 71 -45.82 20.54 2.28
N LEU A 72 -45.30 20.61 1.06
CA LEU A 72 -43.95 21.11 0.76
C LEU A 72 -43.81 22.62 1.01
N SER A 73 -44.92 23.36 1.11
CA SER A 73 -44.92 24.80 1.38
C SER A 73 -44.97 25.16 2.87
N ILE A 74 -45.08 24.17 3.77
CA ILE A 74 -45.06 24.40 5.23
C ILE A 74 -43.73 25.05 5.64
N ARG A 75 -43.83 26.13 6.41
CA ARG A 75 -42.67 26.80 7.03
C ARG A 75 -42.46 26.27 8.45
N TYR A 76 -41.27 25.76 8.71
CA TYR A 76 -40.84 25.30 10.04
C TYR A 76 -40.19 26.45 10.82
N ARG A 77 -40.40 26.49 12.13
CA ARG A 77 -39.92 27.59 12.99
C ARG A 77 -38.47 27.39 13.45
N SER A 78 -38.02 26.15 13.50
CA SER A 78 -36.66 25.76 13.89
C SER A 78 -35.92 25.00 12.78
N ALA A 79 -34.59 25.06 12.80
CA ALA A 79 -33.73 24.25 11.93
C ALA A 79 -33.89 22.74 12.23
N ASP A 80 -34.08 22.37 13.51
CA ASP A 80 -34.25 20.97 13.90
C ASP A 80 -35.57 20.36 13.37
N GLU A 81 -36.64 21.17 13.33
CA GLU A 81 -37.93 20.76 12.73
C GLU A 81 -37.80 20.57 11.22
N LYS A 82 -37.02 21.45 10.56
CA LYS A 82 -36.76 21.35 9.12
C LYS A 82 -36.00 20.06 8.79
N ASP A 83 -34.95 19.74 9.55
CA ASP A 83 -34.17 18.51 9.36
C ASP A 83 -35.01 17.25 9.63
N ALA A 84 -35.93 17.30 10.60
CA ALA A 84 -36.88 16.22 10.85
C ALA A 84 -37.89 16.03 9.69
N ALA A 85 -38.35 17.13 9.09
CA ALA A 85 -39.31 17.17 7.99
C ALA A 85 -38.71 16.77 6.63
N ASP A 86 -37.39 16.93 6.44
CA ASP A 86 -36.73 16.81 5.15
C ASP A 86 -36.84 15.42 4.52
N ARG A 87 -36.82 14.35 5.31
CA ARG A 87 -37.02 12.99 4.77
C ARG A 87 -38.38 12.83 4.10
N LEU A 88 -39.43 13.38 4.71
CA LEU A 88 -40.79 13.28 4.19
C LEU A 88 -41.01 14.24 3.02
N ASN A 89 -40.46 15.46 3.08
CA ASN A 89 -40.46 16.40 1.97
C ASN A 89 -39.79 15.81 0.72
N ASN A 90 -38.62 15.20 0.88
CA ASN A 90 -37.92 14.55 -0.23
C ASN A 90 -38.72 13.39 -0.84
N LYS A 91 -39.46 12.63 -0.02
CA LYS A 91 -40.37 11.58 -0.48
C LYS A 91 -41.53 12.19 -1.30
N MET A 92 -42.23 13.19 -0.76
CA MET A 92 -43.34 13.86 -1.43
C MET A 92 -42.92 14.51 -2.75
N MET A 93 -41.76 15.18 -2.79
CA MET A 93 -41.21 15.76 -4.02
C MET A 93 -40.99 14.72 -5.12
N ARG A 94 -40.51 13.51 -4.78
CA ARG A 94 -40.33 12.42 -5.75
C ARG A 94 -41.68 11.95 -6.32
N TYR A 95 -42.70 11.81 -5.47
CA TYR A 95 -44.04 11.42 -5.91
C TYR A 95 -44.68 12.48 -6.80
N VAL A 96 -44.60 13.77 -6.44
CA VAL A 96 -45.08 14.88 -7.28
C VAL A 96 -44.42 14.84 -8.67
N LYS A 97 -43.09 14.71 -8.72
CA LYS A 97 -42.35 14.65 -9.99
C LYS A 97 -42.73 13.42 -10.82
N MET A 98 -42.90 12.26 -10.19
CA MET A 98 -43.32 11.03 -10.85
C MET A 98 -44.72 11.15 -11.45
N ILE A 99 -45.70 11.64 -10.68
CA ILE A 99 -47.10 11.77 -11.12
C ILE A 99 -47.22 12.82 -12.24
N LYS A 100 -46.56 13.98 -12.10
CA LYS A 100 -46.52 15.01 -13.16
C LYS A 100 -45.87 14.50 -14.45
N SER A 101 -44.79 13.71 -14.34
CA SER A 101 -44.11 13.09 -15.49
C SER A 101 -44.97 12.04 -16.19
N GLN A 102 -45.71 11.21 -15.44
CA GLN A 102 -46.65 10.25 -16.00
C GLN A 102 -47.80 10.94 -16.77
N ARG A 103 -48.31 12.07 -16.25
CA ARG A 103 -49.35 12.87 -16.93
C ARG A 103 -48.85 13.56 -18.20
N ALA A 104 -47.64 14.11 -18.17
CA ALA A 104 -47.03 14.73 -19.36
C ALA A 104 -46.93 13.74 -20.54
N LYS A 105 -46.81 12.43 -20.26
CA LYS A 105 -46.79 11.37 -21.27
C LYS A 105 -48.17 10.90 -21.73
N SER A 106 -49.25 11.15 -20.98
CA SER A 106 -50.61 10.73 -21.36
C SER A 106 -51.32 11.72 -22.29
N VAL A 107 -50.85 12.97 -22.38
CA VAL A 107 -51.48 14.05 -23.18
C VAL A 107 -50.96 14.09 -24.63
N GLY A 108 -49.90 13.35 -24.96
CA GLY A 108 -49.32 13.29 -26.31
C GLY A 108 -49.74 12.05 -27.11
N GLY A 109 -50.80 12.16 -27.92
CA GLY A 109 -50.93 11.45 -29.21
C GLY A 109 -51.35 9.97 -29.26
N SER A 110 -52.67 9.74 -29.40
CA SER A 110 -53.39 8.75 -30.25
C SER A 110 -52.79 7.36 -30.60
N GLY A 111 -53.50 6.30 -30.18
CA GLY A 111 -53.53 4.99 -30.85
C GLY A 111 -53.99 3.83 -29.94
N PRO A 112 -55.00 3.01 -30.30
CA PRO A 112 -55.45 1.90 -29.46
C PRO A 112 -54.63 0.62 -29.72
N LYS A 113 -54.33 -0.10 -28.64
CA LYS A 113 -53.70 -1.43 -28.53
C LYS A 113 -52.18 -1.45 -28.35
N GLY A 114 -51.80 -1.65 -27.09
CA GLY A 114 -50.54 -2.21 -26.65
C GLY A 114 -50.59 -2.26 -25.13
N ARG A 115 -50.62 -3.46 -24.54
CA ARG A 115 -50.53 -3.62 -23.08
C ARG A 115 -49.39 -2.76 -22.57
N ASN A 116 -49.65 -1.95 -21.54
CA ASN A 116 -48.63 -1.22 -20.79
C ASN A 116 -47.71 -2.24 -20.08
N LEU A 117 -46.77 -2.83 -20.82
CA LEU A 117 -45.57 -3.42 -20.26
C LEU A 117 -44.75 -2.26 -19.73
N ILE A 118 -44.51 -2.28 -18.42
CA ILE A 118 -43.51 -1.42 -17.80
C ILE A 118 -42.23 -1.56 -18.63
N LYS A 119 -41.78 -0.48 -19.27
CA LYS A 119 -40.64 -0.47 -20.19
C LYS A 119 -39.38 -0.72 -19.35
N HIS A 120 -39.00 -1.99 -19.21
CA HIS A 120 -37.81 -2.41 -18.46
C HIS A 120 -36.53 -2.32 -19.29
N ASN A 121 -36.67 -2.24 -20.62
CA ASN A 121 -35.57 -2.32 -21.56
C ASN A 121 -35.15 -0.94 -22.07
N ILE A 122 -33.84 -0.76 -22.25
CA ILE A 122 -33.21 0.44 -22.81
C ILE A 122 -33.48 0.51 -24.32
N LEU A 123 -33.39 -0.63 -24.99
CA LEU A 123 -33.70 -0.80 -26.41
C LEU A 123 -35.20 -0.98 -26.63
N GLU A 124 -35.70 -0.34 -27.69
CA GLU A 124 -37.03 -0.62 -28.21
C GLU A 124 -37.00 -1.93 -29.01
N MET A 125 -37.24 -3.04 -28.31
CA MET A 125 -37.15 -4.39 -28.88
C MET A 125 -38.10 -4.62 -30.08
N GLU A 126 -39.17 -3.82 -30.19
CA GLU A 126 -40.11 -3.83 -31.32
C GLU A 126 -39.55 -3.15 -32.58
N ARG A 127 -38.58 -2.23 -32.43
CA ARG A 127 -38.00 -1.44 -33.52
C ARG A 127 -36.49 -1.29 -33.35
N LEU A 128 -35.78 -2.41 -33.45
CA LEU A 128 -34.33 -2.45 -33.32
C LEU A 128 -33.63 -1.96 -34.61
N PRO A 129 -32.55 -1.17 -34.49
CA PRO A 129 -31.69 -0.86 -35.63
C PRO A 129 -31.08 -2.12 -36.27
N GLU A 130 -30.78 -2.04 -37.58
CA GLU A 130 -30.35 -3.20 -38.38
C GLU A 130 -29.09 -3.90 -37.84
N VAL A 131 -28.24 -3.16 -37.12
CA VAL A 131 -27.02 -3.67 -36.46
C VAL A 131 -27.29 -4.87 -35.52
N TYR A 132 -28.48 -4.95 -34.92
CA TYR A 132 -28.85 -6.02 -33.99
C TYR A 132 -29.45 -7.24 -34.68
N THR A 133 -29.87 -7.12 -35.94
CA THR A 133 -30.61 -8.15 -36.69
C THR A 133 -29.90 -9.50 -36.73
N PRO A 134 -28.58 -9.59 -37.03
CA PRO A 134 -27.91 -10.89 -37.13
C PRO A 134 -27.95 -11.67 -35.81
N VAL A 135 -27.66 -10.99 -34.69
CA VAL A 135 -27.66 -11.59 -33.36
C VAL A 135 -29.07 -11.97 -32.93
N LEU A 136 -30.06 -11.12 -33.22
CA LEU A 136 -31.47 -11.40 -32.91
C LEU A 136 -31.99 -12.61 -33.69
N GLN A 137 -31.63 -12.73 -34.97
CA GLN A 137 -31.98 -13.90 -35.79
C GLN A 137 -31.37 -15.18 -35.21
N LEU A 138 -30.10 -15.16 -34.79
CA LEU A 138 -29.45 -16.32 -34.18
C LEU A 138 -30.08 -16.70 -32.83
N LEU A 139 -30.52 -15.72 -32.02
CA LEU A 139 -31.21 -15.96 -30.75
C LEU A 139 -32.61 -16.56 -30.93
N ASN A 140 -33.34 -16.14 -31.98
CA ASN A 140 -34.71 -16.56 -32.22
C ASN A 140 -34.81 -17.84 -33.08
N ASN A 141 -33.78 -18.14 -33.88
CA ASN A 141 -33.77 -19.23 -34.86
C ASN A 141 -32.57 -20.17 -34.65
N SER A 142 -32.36 -20.64 -33.42
CA SER A 142 -31.34 -21.66 -33.16
C SER A 142 -31.78 -23.01 -33.76
N ASN A 143 -30.84 -23.68 -34.43
CA ASN A 143 -31.04 -25.04 -34.95
C ASN A 143 -31.36 -26.06 -33.84
N GLN A 144 -31.00 -25.76 -32.59
CA GLN A 144 -31.22 -26.64 -31.45
C GLN A 144 -32.57 -26.39 -30.76
N LEU A 145 -32.95 -25.13 -30.53
CA LEU A 145 -34.08 -24.77 -29.64
C LEU A 145 -35.10 -23.79 -30.23
N GLY A 146 -34.92 -23.30 -31.47
CA GLY A 146 -35.69 -22.16 -31.99
C GLY A 146 -35.37 -20.88 -31.20
N ASP A 147 -36.37 -20.27 -30.55
CA ASP A 147 -36.13 -19.14 -29.65
C ASP A 147 -35.47 -19.62 -28.36
N ILE A 148 -34.16 -19.38 -28.26
CA ILE A 148 -33.33 -19.88 -27.17
C ILE A 148 -33.84 -19.38 -25.82
N CYS A 149 -34.10 -18.06 -25.70
CA CYS A 149 -34.48 -17.45 -24.42
C CYS A 149 -35.85 -17.95 -23.96
N GLU A 150 -36.81 -18.03 -24.88
CA GLU A 150 -38.16 -18.50 -24.58
C GLU A 150 -38.18 -19.99 -24.24
N THR A 151 -37.42 -20.81 -24.96
CA THR A 151 -37.31 -22.25 -24.67
C THR A 151 -36.63 -22.50 -23.33
N LEU A 152 -35.51 -21.82 -23.03
CA LEU A 152 -34.84 -21.95 -21.73
C LEU A 152 -35.71 -21.46 -20.57
N LYS A 153 -36.51 -20.42 -20.77
CA LYS A 153 -37.52 -19.96 -19.81
C LYS A 153 -38.50 -21.09 -19.47
N ARG A 154 -39.07 -21.75 -20.48
CA ARG A 154 -40.02 -22.85 -20.29
C ARG A 154 -39.37 -24.09 -19.67
N VAL A 155 -38.15 -24.44 -20.07
CA VAL A 155 -37.47 -25.65 -19.59
C VAL A 155 -37.10 -25.55 -18.11
N PHE A 156 -36.64 -24.39 -17.64
CA PHE A 156 -36.14 -24.23 -16.26
C PHE A 156 -37.03 -23.36 -15.36
N GLY A 157 -38.05 -22.71 -15.92
CA GLY A 157 -38.95 -21.82 -15.18
C GLY A 157 -38.26 -20.55 -14.70
N PHE A 158 -37.48 -19.89 -15.56
CA PHE A 158 -36.95 -18.55 -15.28
C PHE A 158 -38.09 -17.52 -15.26
N GLN A 159 -37.93 -16.44 -14.49
CA GLN A 159 -38.91 -15.36 -14.41
C GLN A 159 -38.97 -14.57 -15.72
N GLU A 160 -40.18 -14.25 -16.19
CA GLU A 160 -40.42 -13.54 -17.45
C GLU A 160 -39.59 -12.25 -17.58
N SER A 161 -39.64 -11.39 -16.57
CA SER A 161 -38.92 -10.12 -16.56
C SER A 161 -37.39 -10.30 -16.52
N SER A 162 -36.90 -11.35 -15.85
CA SER A 162 -35.48 -11.69 -15.83
C SER A 162 -35.00 -12.09 -17.23
N VAL A 163 -35.77 -12.93 -17.91
CA VAL A 163 -35.46 -13.41 -19.27
C VAL A 163 -35.43 -12.24 -20.26
N LEU A 164 -36.41 -11.34 -20.21
CA LEU A 164 -36.46 -10.15 -21.08
C LEU A 164 -35.25 -9.24 -20.85
N ASN A 165 -34.88 -8.99 -19.60
CA ASN A 165 -33.71 -8.17 -19.26
C ASN A 165 -32.40 -8.82 -19.74
N GLN A 166 -32.24 -10.14 -19.56
CA GLN A 166 -31.04 -10.85 -20.01
C GLN A 166 -30.99 -10.97 -21.54
N LYS A 167 -32.13 -11.12 -22.22
CA LYS A 167 -32.21 -11.13 -23.70
C LYS A 167 -31.68 -9.81 -24.28
N GLU A 168 -32.11 -8.68 -23.72
CA GLU A 168 -31.57 -7.37 -24.12
C GLU A 168 -30.08 -7.24 -23.81
N HIS A 169 -29.66 -7.62 -22.60
CA HIS A 169 -28.26 -7.53 -22.18
C HIS A 169 -27.34 -8.34 -23.10
N LEU A 170 -27.73 -9.57 -23.42
CA LEU A 170 -27.02 -10.44 -24.35
C LEU A 170 -26.98 -9.87 -25.76
N LEU A 171 -28.09 -9.32 -26.24
CA LEU A 171 -28.17 -8.69 -27.56
C LEU A 171 -27.14 -7.56 -27.70
N LEU A 172 -27.09 -6.65 -26.71
CA LEU A 172 -26.10 -5.57 -26.66
C LEU A 172 -24.66 -6.10 -26.62
N LEU A 173 -24.39 -7.06 -25.74
CA LEU A 173 -23.06 -7.59 -25.50
C LEU A 173 -22.51 -8.34 -26.73
N LEU A 174 -23.32 -9.23 -27.31
CA LEU A 174 -22.94 -9.99 -28.50
C LEU A 174 -22.78 -9.09 -29.72
N THR A 175 -23.61 -8.05 -29.86
CA THR A 175 -23.47 -7.06 -30.94
C THR A 175 -22.15 -6.29 -30.80
N ASN A 176 -21.77 -5.89 -29.59
CA ASN A 176 -20.45 -5.28 -29.35
C ASN A 176 -19.30 -6.21 -29.73
N PHE A 177 -19.38 -7.51 -29.41
CA PHE A 177 -18.38 -8.50 -29.81
C PHE A 177 -18.34 -8.74 -31.33
N LYS A 178 -19.49 -8.66 -32.01
CA LYS A 178 -19.60 -8.70 -33.47
C LYS A 178 -18.85 -7.50 -34.09
N GLU A 179 -19.16 -6.28 -33.66
CA GLU A 179 -18.53 -5.07 -34.22
C GLU A 179 -17.01 -5.04 -33.98
N GLN A 180 -16.53 -5.51 -32.82
CA GLN A 180 -15.08 -5.63 -32.55
C GLN A 180 -14.38 -6.66 -33.44
N SER A 181 -15.10 -7.69 -33.91
CA SER A 181 -14.51 -8.76 -34.72
C SER A 181 -14.09 -8.29 -36.12
N GLY A 182 -14.66 -7.19 -36.63
CA GLY A 182 -14.25 -6.57 -37.90
C GLY A 182 -12.88 -5.88 -37.85
N GLN A 183 -12.34 -5.57 -36.66
CA GLN A 183 -11.08 -4.84 -36.52
C GLN A 183 -9.84 -5.73 -36.37
N ASP A 184 -9.99 -6.99 -35.94
CA ASP A 184 -8.84 -7.86 -35.63
C ASP A 184 -8.13 -8.44 -36.88
N ASP A 185 -8.80 -8.51 -38.03
CA ASP A 185 -8.19 -8.96 -39.30
C ASP A 185 -7.20 -7.92 -39.91
N GLY A 186 -7.22 -6.67 -39.41
CA GLY A 186 -6.36 -5.58 -39.88
C GLY A 186 -4.92 -5.61 -39.36
N LYS A 187 -4.61 -6.36 -38.29
CA LYS A 187 -3.29 -6.30 -37.62
C LYS A 187 -2.11 -6.89 -38.43
N LYS A 188 -2.34 -7.46 -39.61
CA LYS A 188 -1.27 -7.85 -40.56
C LYS A 188 -1.09 -6.90 -41.75
N LYS A 189 -1.94 -5.89 -41.94
CA LYS A 189 -1.68 -4.83 -42.93
C LYS A 189 -1.13 -3.59 -42.21
N LYS A 190 0.16 -3.34 -42.46
CA LYS A 190 0.97 -2.15 -42.12
C LYS A 190 0.18 -0.97 -41.57
N LYS A 191 0.62 -0.46 -40.40
CA LYS A 191 0.47 0.93 -39.92
C LYS A 191 0.44 1.91 -41.11
N LYS A 192 -0.75 2.22 -41.62
CA LYS A 192 -1.00 3.42 -42.40
C LYS A 192 -1.76 4.33 -41.44
N LYS A 193 -1.15 5.48 -41.16
CA LYS A 193 -1.67 6.56 -40.32
C LYS A 193 -3.15 6.78 -40.68
N GLN A 194 -4.07 6.33 -39.84
CA GLN A 194 -5.50 6.44 -40.09
C GLN A 194 -5.96 7.76 -39.46
N ASP A 195 -6.52 8.60 -40.32
CA ASP A 195 -7.08 9.89 -39.94
C ASP A 195 -8.31 9.64 -39.07
N ASN A 196 -8.39 10.29 -37.90
CA ASN A 196 -9.49 10.16 -36.93
C ASN A 196 -10.70 11.00 -37.37
N THR A 197 -11.22 10.73 -38.57
CA THR A 197 -12.52 11.27 -38.99
C THR A 197 -13.43 10.10 -39.36
N GLU A 198 -14.03 9.49 -38.34
CA GLU A 198 -15.20 8.62 -38.53
C GLU A 198 -16.31 9.50 -39.12
N THR A 199 -16.53 9.37 -40.42
CA THR A 199 -17.56 10.13 -41.14
C THR A 199 -18.90 9.42 -41.00
N ILE A 200 -20.00 10.20 -40.99
CA ILE A 200 -21.38 9.70 -40.98
C ILE A 200 -21.65 8.68 -42.10
N ASP A 201 -20.89 8.74 -43.21
CA ASP A 201 -20.95 7.80 -44.32
C ASP A 201 -20.52 6.36 -43.96
N ASP A 202 -19.66 6.15 -42.97
CA ASP A 202 -19.31 4.80 -42.51
C ASP A 202 -20.47 4.13 -41.75
N TYR A 203 -21.37 4.91 -41.14
CA TYR A 203 -22.61 4.41 -40.53
C TYR A 203 -23.71 4.11 -41.56
N LEU A 204 -23.63 4.68 -42.78
CA LEU A 204 -24.60 4.52 -43.86
C LEU A 204 -24.20 3.47 -44.90
N ARG A 205 -23.05 2.78 -44.74
CA ARG A 205 -22.68 1.68 -45.62
C ARG A 205 -23.73 0.58 -45.58
N GLN A 206 -24.20 0.17 -46.77
CA GLN A 206 -25.03 -1.00 -46.96
C GLN A 206 -24.28 -2.22 -46.40
N ARG A 207 -24.69 -2.68 -45.22
CA ARG A 207 -24.08 -3.82 -44.53
C ARG A 207 -24.46 -5.09 -45.28
N ASP A 208 -23.47 -5.82 -45.79
CA ASP A 208 -23.71 -7.12 -46.43
C ASP A 208 -24.27 -8.11 -45.37
N PRO A 209 -25.51 -8.61 -45.52
CA PRO A 209 -26.13 -9.50 -44.54
C PRO A 209 -25.31 -10.77 -44.27
N GLN A 210 -24.60 -11.29 -45.28
CA GLN A 210 -23.84 -12.53 -45.14
C GLN A 210 -22.56 -12.31 -44.32
N LEU A 211 -21.88 -11.19 -44.55
CA LEU A 211 -20.70 -10.79 -43.78
C LEU A 211 -21.05 -10.49 -42.32
N GLU A 212 -22.16 -9.79 -42.08
CA GLU A 212 -22.67 -9.49 -40.75
C GLU A 212 -22.99 -10.77 -39.94
N MET A 213 -23.53 -11.79 -40.61
CA MET A 213 -23.81 -13.09 -39.99
C MET A 213 -22.52 -13.86 -39.65
N ASP A 214 -21.50 -13.84 -40.52
CA ASP A 214 -20.19 -14.44 -40.23
C ASP A 214 -19.49 -13.75 -39.06
N LEU A 215 -19.49 -12.40 -39.04
CA LEU A 215 -18.97 -11.61 -37.93
C LEU A 215 -19.69 -11.92 -36.61
N ALA A 216 -21.01 -12.14 -36.65
CA ALA A 216 -21.79 -12.49 -35.46
C ALA A 216 -21.37 -13.86 -34.91
N ASN A 217 -21.23 -14.87 -35.76
CA ASN A 217 -20.76 -16.20 -35.37
C ASN A 217 -19.33 -16.20 -34.79
N LYS A 218 -18.43 -15.43 -35.41
CA LYS A 218 -17.06 -15.20 -34.88
C LYS A 218 -17.09 -14.53 -33.51
N GLY A 219 -17.90 -13.47 -33.37
CA GLY A 219 -18.12 -12.75 -32.11
C GLY A 219 -18.63 -13.65 -30.99
N ILE A 220 -19.64 -14.48 -31.28
CA ILE A 220 -20.21 -15.47 -30.34
C ILE A 220 -19.15 -16.48 -29.91
N THR A 221 -18.38 -17.04 -30.85
CA THR A 221 -17.33 -18.04 -30.55
C THR A 221 -16.24 -17.44 -29.64
N ARG A 222 -15.80 -16.22 -29.94
CA ARG A 222 -14.83 -15.48 -29.11
C ARG A 222 -15.38 -15.22 -27.72
N PHE A 223 -16.63 -14.78 -27.63
CA PHE A 223 -17.29 -14.48 -26.37
C PHE A 223 -17.45 -15.73 -25.51
N HIS A 224 -17.93 -16.84 -26.09
CA HIS A 224 -18.03 -18.15 -25.43
C HIS A 224 -16.68 -18.59 -24.84
N GLY A 225 -15.61 -18.49 -25.63
CA GLY A 225 -14.26 -18.84 -25.20
C GLY A 225 -13.78 -18.02 -23.99
N ARG A 226 -14.13 -16.73 -23.92
CA ARG A 226 -13.78 -15.84 -22.81
C ARG A 226 -14.62 -16.10 -21.56
N VAL A 227 -15.95 -16.17 -21.71
CA VAL A 227 -16.89 -16.37 -20.58
C VAL A 227 -16.63 -17.70 -19.88
N PHE A 228 -16.46 -18.77 -20.65
CA PHE A 228 -16.32 -20.11 -20.09
C PHE A 228 -14.87 -20.56 -19.83
N ALA A 229 -13.90 -19.64 -19.91
CA ALA A 229 -12.50 -19.96 -19.55
C ALA A 229 -12.39 -20.47 -18.10
N ASN A 230 -13.12 -19.85 -17.17
CA ASN A 230 -13.13 -20.27 -15.77
C ASN A 230 -13.91 -21.56 -15.57
N TYR A 231 -15.03 -21.75 -16.28
CA TYR A 231 -15.78 -23.01 -16.25
C TYR A 231 -14.93 -24.20 -16.71
N LYS A 232 -14.16 -24.05 -17.81
CA LYS A 232 -13.21 -25.08 -18.27
C LYS A 232 -12.16 -25.41 -17.21
N LYS A 233 -11.62 -24.41 -16.51
CA LYS A 233 -10.67 -24.59 -15.40
C LYS A 233 -11.32 -25.32 -14.22
N TRP A 234 -12.53 -24.94 -13.83
CA TRP A 234 -13.29 -25.59 -12.77
C TRP A 234 -13.59 -27.05 -13.10
N CYS A 235 -14.05 -27.35 -14.32
CA CYS A 235 -14.25 -28.73 -14.78
C CYS A 235 -12.96 -29.55 -14.68
N LYS A 236 -11.83 -29.01 -15.16
CA LYS A 236 -10.52 -29.67 -15.03
C LYS A 236 -10.16 -29.93 -13.57
N TYR A 237 -10.38 -28.95 -12.69
CA TYR A 237 -10.10 -29.04 -11.26
C TYR A 237 -10.91 -30.15 -10.57
N VAL A 238 -12.22 -30.25 -10.85
CA VAL A 238 -13.11 -31.30 -10.32
C VAL A 238 -12.99 -32.62 -11.11
N SER A 239 -12.08 -32.71 -12.08
CA SER A 239 -11.86 -33.86 -12.98
C SER A 239 -13.10 -34.27 -13.80
N GLN A 240 -13.83 -33.29 -14.32
CA GLN A 240 -14.97 -33.48 -15.23
C GLN A 240 -14.69 -32.89 -16.61
N LYS A 241 -15.36 -33.43 -17.63
CA LYS A 241 -15.35 -32.81 -18.97
C LYS A 241 -16.44 -31.72 -19.03
N PRO A 242 -16.17 -30.56 -19.65
CA PRO A 242 -17.21 -29.55 -19.89
C PRO A 242 -18.38 -30.14 -20.70
N LYS A 243 -19.60 -29.88 -20.27
CA LYS A 243 -20.84 -30.39 -20.89
C LYS A 243 -21.53 -29.34 -21.77
N PHE A 244 -20.75 -28.67 -22.62
CA PHE A 244 -21.29 -27.67 -23.56
C PHE A 244 -22.32 -28.30 -24.50
N SER A 245 -23.29 -27.50 -24.92
CA SER A 245 -24.26 -27.87 -25.95
C SER A 245 -23.66 -27.76 -27.35
N SER A 246 -24.40 -28.21 -28.37
CA SER A 246 -23.98 -28.08 -29.78
C SER A 246 -23.96 -26.62 -30.26
N ASP A 247 -24.79 -25.76 -29.66
CA ASP A 247 -24.89 -24.34 -30.00
C ASP A 247 -24.25 -23.47 -28.88
N PRO A 248 -23.11 -22.79 -29.14
CA PRO A 248 -22.47 -21.91 -28.17
C PRO A 248 -23.39 -20.83 -27.61
N LEU A 249 -24.39 -20.39 -28.39
CA LEU A 249 -25.32 -19.35 -27.97
C LEU A 249 -26.28 -19.83 -26.89
N VAL A 250 -26.66 -21.11 -26.92
CA VAL A 250 -27.46 -21.76 -25.87
C VAL A 250 -26.69 -21.79 -24.55
N ASP A 251 -25.40 -22.12 -24.59
CA ASP A 251 -24.54 -22.11 -23.40
C ASP A 251 -24.46 -20.71 -22.78
N ILE A 252 -24.23 -19.71 -23.63
CA ILE A 252 -24.15 -18.29 -23.23
C ILE A 252 -25.48 -17.85 -22.62
N ALA A 253 -26.60 -18.09 -23.31
CA ALA A 253 -27.92 -17.69 -22.86
C ALA A 253 -28.27 -18.31 -21.51
N LEU A 254 -28.04 -19.61 -21.34
CA LEU A 254 -28.31 -20.29 -20.07
C LEU A 254 -27.46 -19.73 -18.93
N PHE A 255 -26.16 -19.48 -19.16
CA PHE A 255 -25.29 -18.90 -18.13
C PHE A 255 -25.79 -17.52 -17.67
N PHE A 256 -26.21 -16.65 -18.59
CA PHE A 256 -26.71 -15.32 -18.25
C PHE A 256 -28.10 -15.35 -17.59
N LEU A 257 -28.96 -16.33 -17.93
CA LEU A 257 -30.23 -16.54 -17.22
C LEU A 257 -29.99 -17.02 -15.78
N ILE A 258 -29.07 -17.98 -15.58
CA ILE A 258 -28.63 -18.39 -14.23
C ILE A 258 -28.05 -17.19 -13.48
N TRP A 259 -27.16 -16.43 -14.10
CA TRP A 259 -26.58 -15.22 -13.50
C TRP A 259 -27.65 -14.21 -13.13
N GLY A 260 -28.63 -13.99 -14.01
CA GLY A 260 -29.78 -13.09 -13.81
C GLY A 260 -30.51 -13.37 -12.51
N GLU A 261 -30.75 -14.64 -12.19
CA GLU A 261 -31.54 -15.04 -11.01
C GLU A 261 -30.73 -15.52 -9.81
N ALA A 262 -29.40 -15.68 -9.93
CA ALA A 262 -28.54 -16.13 -8.84
C ALA A 262 -28.45 -15.17 -7.62
N ALA A 263 -28.94 -13.93 -7.75
CA ALA A 263 -28.89 -12.91 -6.69
C ALA A 263 -27.48 -12.79 -6.06
N ASN A 264 -27.36 -12.92 -4.74
CA ASN A 264 -26.07 -12.82 -4.04
C ASN A 264 -25.09 -13.97 -4.39
N PHE A 265 -25.58 -15.10 -4.89
CA PHE A 265 -24.73 -16.23 -5.29
C PHE A 265 -23.88 -15.96 -6.54
N ARG A 266 -24.06 -14.80 -7.20
CA ARG A 266 -23.13 -14.31 -8.22
C ARG A 266 -21.69 -14.17 -7.71
N GLN A 267 -21.52 -14.00 -6.39
CA GLN A 267 -20.23 -13.92 -5.71
C GLN A 267 -19.60 -15.31 -5.46
N MET A 268 -20.28 -16.40 -5.85
CA MET A 268 -19.82 -17.78 -5.71
C MET A 268 -19.59 -18.39 -7.09
N PRO A 269 -18.45 -18.10 -7.76
CA PRO A 269 -18.24 -18.48 -9.16
C PRO A 269 -18.26 -19.99 -9.42
N GLU A 270 -17.80 -20.81 -8.48
CA GLU A 270 -17.83 -22.27 -8.58
C GLU A 270 -19.23 -22.84 -8.37
N CYS A 271 -20.06 -22.18 -7.56
CA CYS A 271 -21.50 -22.46 -7.51
C CYS A 271 -22.16 -22.23 -8.87
N LEU A 272 -21.86 -21.12 -9.54
CA LEU A 272 -22.39 -20.85 -10.88
C LEU A 272 -21.90 -21.87 -11.91
N CYS A 273 -20.62 -22.24 -11.84
CA CYS A 273 -20.06 -23.30 -12.68
C CYS A 273 -20.78 -24.64 -12.47
N PHE A 274 -21.09 -24.97 -11.21
CA PHE A 274 -21.86 -26.15 -10.86
C PHE A 274 -23.29 -26.10 -11.42
N LEU A 275 -24.03 -25.00 -11.22
CA LEU A 275 -25.39 -24.83 -11.74
C LEU A 275 -25.42 -24.98 -13.26
N LEU A 276 -24.49 -24.33 -13.95
CA LEU A 276 -24.36 -24.48 -15.41
C LEU A 276 -24.06 -25.93 -15.81
N HIS A 277 -23.14 -26.60 -15.10
CA HIS A 277 -22.73 -27.98 -15.40
C HIS A 277 -23.87 -29.00 -15.28
N THR A 278 -24.78 -28.79 -14.33
CA THR A 278 -25.90 -29.69 -14.09
C THR A 278 -27.12 -29.36 -14.94
N MET A 279 -27.32 -28.08 -15.30
CA MET A 279 -28.44 -27.65 -16.13
C MET A 279 -28.22 -27.88 -17.63
N LEU A 280 -27.00 -27.68 -18.16
CA LEU A 280 -26.73 -27.82 -19.60
C LEU A 280 -27.21 -29.14 -20.24
N PRO A 281 -27.01 -30.32 -19.62
CA PRO A 281 -27.50 -31.59 -20.17
C PRO A 281 -29.02 -31.68 -20.26
N LYS A 282 -29.76 -30.88 -19.47
CA LYS A 282 -31.23 -30.91 -19.42
C LYS A 282 -31.89 -29.92 -20.38
N VAL A 283 -31.13 -29.14 -21.13
CA VAL A 283 -31.66 -28.14 -22.06
C VAL A 283 -32.63 -28.76 -23.09
N ASN A 284 -32.34 -29.97 -23.57
CA ASN A 284 -33.17 -30.68 -24.55
C ASN A 284 -34.25 -31.58 -23.93
N SER A 285 -34.51 -31.46 -22.62
CA SER A 285 -35.44 -32.35 -21.91
C SER A 285 -36.92 -32.08 -22.20
N GLY A 286 -37.25 -30.95 -22.86
CA GLY A 286 -38.62 -30.59 -23.21
C GLY A 286 -39.52 -30.22 -22.01
N GLY A 287 -38.92 -29.86 -20.87
CA GLY A 287 -39.65 -29.46 -19.67
C GLY A 287 -40.54 -28.23 -19.90
N HIS A 288 -41.66 -28.18 -19.17
CA HIS A 288 -42.57 -27.03 -19.16
C HIS A 288 -42.84 -26.61 -17.71
N GLU A 289 -41.88 -25.87 -17.15
CA GLU A 289 -41.91 -25.31 -15.81
C GLU A 289 -42.59 -23.94 -15.81
N GLU A 290 -43.28 -23.64 -14.72
CA GLU A 290 -43.89 -22.32 -14.51
C GLU A 290 -42.82 -21.24 -14.29
N PRO A 291 -43.05 -19.99 -14.74
CA PRO A 291 -42.12 -18.89 -14.51
C PRO A 291 -41.85 -18.66 -13.01
N GLY A 292 -40.57 -18.71 -12.62
CA GLY A 292 -40.10 -18.55 -11.24
C GLY A 292 -39.77 -19.85 -10.51
N THR A 293 -39.97 -21.03 -11.13
CA THR A 293 -39.59 -22.32 -10.54
C THR A 293 -38.09 -22.39 -10.21
N PHE A 294 -37.20 -21.90 -11.08
CA PHE A 294 -35.76 -21.89 -10.82
C PHE A 294 -35.43 -21.12 -9.53
N LEU A 295 -35.96 -19.91 -9.39
CA LEU A 295 -35.77 -19.10 -8.19
C LEU A 295 -36.34 -19.79 -6.94
N ALA A 296 -37.54 -20.38 -7.04
CA ALA A 296 -38.24 -20.99 -5.93
C ALA A 296 -37.57 -22.28 -5.42
N ASN A 297 -37.08 -23.13 -6.33
CA ASN A 297 -36.62 -24.48 -6.01
C ASN A 297 -35.09 -24.60 -5.93
N THR A 298 -34.35 -23.71 -6.59
CA THR A 298 -32.88 -23.74 -6.58
C THR A 298 -32.30 -22.63 -5.69
N ILE A 299 -32.60 -21.37 -6.00
CA ILE A 299 -31.93 -20.23 -5.36
C ILE A 299 -32.46 -19.95 -3.95
N ARG A 300 -33.79 -19.94 -3.75
CA ARG A 300 -34.39 -19.65 -2.43
C ARG A 300 -33.97 -20.65 -1.35
N PRO A 301 -33.96 -21.98 -1.58
CA PRO A 301 -33.52 -22.93 -0.56
C PRO A 301 -32.06 -22.74 -0.17
N MET A 302 -31.18 -22.49 -1.15
CA MET A 302 -29.77 -22.15 -0.87
C MET A 302 -29.66 -20.88 -0.03
N TYR A 303 -30.45 -19.84 -0.36
CA TYR A 303 -30.42 -18.56 0.35
C TYR A 303 -31.00 -18.67 1.77
N ALA A 304 -32.03 -19.47 1.98
CA ALA A 304 -32.63 -19.68 3.30
C ALA A 304 -31.60 -20.23 4.30
N GLU A 305 -30.72 -21.11 3.84
CA GLU A 305 -29.64 -21.69 4.64
C GLU A 305 -28.55 -20.68 4.99
N LEU A 306 -28.14 -19.86 4.01
CA LEU A 306 -27.21 -18.75 4.24
C LEU A 306 -27.79 -17.73 5.22
N ARG A 307 -29.07 -17.37 5.04
CA ARG A 307 -29.78 -16.45 5.92
C ARG A 307 -29.85 -16.99 7.34
N ARG A 308 -30.16 -18.27 7.52
CA ARG A 308 -30.24 -18.90 8.85
C ARG A 308 -28.91 -18.80 9.60
N ASP A 309 -27.79 -19.02 8.90
CA ASP A 309 -26.46 -18.87 9.51
C ASP A 309 -26.13 -17.41 9.81
N SER A 310 -26.51 -16.46 8.93
CA SER A 310 -26.30 -15.03 9.13
C SER A 310 -27.12 -14.46 10.31
N ASP A 311 -28.34 -14.94 10.49
CA ASP A 311 -29.27 -14.56 11.56
C ASP A 311 -28.95 -15.27 12.89
N LYS A 312 -27.90 -16.10 12.96
CA LYS A 312 -27.49 -16.80 14.19
C LYS A 312 -27.12 -15.78 15.27
N LYS A 313 -27.76 -15.88 16.44
CA LYS A 313 -27.52 -15.02 17.60
C LYS A 313 -26.83 -15.77 18.74
N THR A 314 -26.01 -15.04 19.48
CA THR A 314 -25.43 -15.47 20.75
C THR A 314 -26.50 -15.52 21.84
N SER A 315 -26.20 -16.17 22.97
CA SER A 315 -27.08 -16.20 24.15
C SER A 315 -27.44 -14.80 24.68
N LYS A 316 -26.63 -13.79 24.39
CA LYS A 316 -26.86 -12.37 24.75
C LYS A 316 -27.61 -11.57 23.68
N GLY A 317 -28.15 -12.22 22.64
CA GLY A 317 -28.95 -11.59 21.59
C GLY A 317 -28.15 -10.85 20.50
N ALA A 318 -26.84 -10.66 20.66
CA ALA A 318 -25.95 -10.13 19.62
C ALA A 318 -25.72 -11.18 18.51
N GLN A 319 -25.41 -10.73 17.29
CA GLN A 319 -25.07 -11.63 16.18
C GLN A 319 -23.86 -12.52 16.55
N ALA A 320 -23.89 -13.79 16.14
CA ALA A 320 -22.82 -14.74 16.41
C ALA A 320 -21.49 -14.25 15.80
N PRO A 321 -20.35 -14.54 16.44
CA PRO A 321 -19.05 -14.14 15.91
C PRO A 321 -18.79 -14.80 14.55
N HIS A 322 -18.00 -14.14 13.67
CA HIS A 322 -17.65 -14.67 12.34
C HIS A 322 -16.98 -16.05 12.37
N ARG A 323 -16.41 -16.46 13.50
CA ARG A 323 -15.91 -17.82 13.74
C ARG A 323 -17.00 -18.89 13.74
N GLU A 324 -18.25 -18.52 13.96
CA GLU A 324 -19.39 -19.44 14.10
C GLU A 324 -20.43 -19.35 12.97
N ILE A 325 -20.28 -18.38 12.07
CA ILE A 325 -21.16 -18.12 10.92
C ILE A 325 -20.40 -18.52 9.65
N ARG A 326 -21.05 -19.23 8.73
CA ARG A 326 -20.47 -19.50 7.39
C ARG A 326 -20.67 -18.30 6.47
N ASN A 327 -19.64 -17.94 5.71
CA ASN A 327 -19.70 -16.89 4.69
C ASN A 327 -19.85 -17.48 3.27
N TYR A 328 -20.03 -16.64 2.25
CA TYR A 328 -20.16 -17.10 0.86
C TYR A 328 -18.98 -17.98 0.41
N ASP A 329 -17.75 -17.71 0.86
CA ASP A 329 -16.58 -18.53 0.53
C ASP A 329 -16.68 -19.95 1.12
N ASP A 330 -17.13 -20.09 2.37
CA ASP A 330 -17.36 -21.39 3.02
C ASP A 330 -18.36 -22.23 2.21
N PHE A 331 -19.42 -21.60 1.67
CA PHE A 331 -20.39 -22.29 0.79
C PHE A 331 -19.81 -22.56 -0.61
N ASN A 332 -18.99 -21.67 -1.14
CA ASN A 332 -18.41 -21.80 -2.46
C ASN A 332 -17.36 -22.92 -2.54
N GLU A 333 -16.59 -23.11 -1.45
CA GLU A 333 -15.60 -24.18 -1.33
C GLU A 333 -16.23 -25.59 -1.42
N PHE A 334 -17.52 -25.73 -1.11
CA PHE A 334 -18.21 -27.02 -1.33
C PHE A 334 -18.15 -27.47 -2.79
N PHE A 335 -18.28 -26.52 -3.74
CA PHE A 335 -18.26 -26.77 -5.18
C PHE A 335 -16.86 -27.03 -5.74
N TRP A 336 -15.82 -26.96 -4.91
CA TRP A 336 -14.47 -27.42 -5.26
C TRP A 336 -14.34 -28.94 -5.20
N THR A 337 -15.30 -29.62 -4.57
CA THR A 337 -15.21 -31.07 -4.35
C THR A 337 -16.13 -31.85 -5.28
N LYS A 338 -15.71 -33.07 -5.66
CA LYS A 338 -16.55 -34.03 -6.39
C LYS A 338 -17.82 -34.43 -5.62
N LYS A 339 -17.92 -34.11 -4.32
CA LYS A 339 -19.12 -34.35 -3.51
C LYS A 339 -20.30 -33.50 -3.96
N SER A 340 -20.04 -32.30 -4.48
CA SER A 340 -21.08 -31.43 -5.04
C SER A 340 -21.80 -32.08 -6.22
N LEU A 341 -21.08 -32.85 -7.04
CA LEU A 341 -21.63 -33.54 -8.23
C LEU A 341 -22.59 -34.69 -7.92
N LYS A 342 -22.78 -35.05 -6.63
CA LYS A 342 -23.85 -35.97 -6.21
C LYS A 342 -25.23 -35.29 -6.21
N TYR A 343 -25.22 -33.96 -6.21
CA TYR A 343 -26.39 -33.11 -6.23
C TYR A 343 -26.59 -32.49 -7.61
N ASP A 344 -27.78 -31.97 -7.82
CA ASP A 344 -28.28 -31.32 -9.01
C ASP A 344 -28.86 -29.94 -8.63
N TYR A 345 -29.14 -29.07 -9.60
CA TYR A 345 -29.68 -27.73 -9.31
C TYR A 345 -31.03 -27.77 -8.57
N THR A 346 -31.79 -28.86 -8.67
CA THR A 346 -33.09 -29.00 -7.97
C THR A 346 -32.97 -29.46 -6.51
N ASN A 347 -31.90 -30.16 -6.13
CA ASN A 347 -31.74 -30.75 -4.79
C ASN A 347 -30.53 -30.21 -4.00
N ILE A 348 -29.78 -29.26 -4.57
CA ILE A 348 -28.63 -28.63 -3.91
C ILE A 348 -29.01 -27.93 -2.58
N GLY A 349 -30.25 -27.45 -2.47
CA GLY A 349 -30.79 -26.88 -1.23
C GLY A 349 -30.75 -27.85 -0.06
N GLU A 350 -30.99 -29.15 -0.30
CA GLU A 350 -30.93 -30.19 0.72
C GLU A 350 -29.50 -30.40 1.22
N ALA A 351 -28.50 -30.25 0.34
CA ALA A 351 -27.10 -30.34 0.72
C ALA A 351 -26.70 -29.20 1.67
N PHE A 352 -27.25 -27.99 1.44
CA PHE A 352 -27.02 -26.83 2.29
C PHE A 352 -27.71 -27.00 3.65
N ALA A 353 -28.91 -27.59 3.65
CA ALA A 353 -29.74 -27.89 4.82
C ALA A 353 -29.34 -29.16 5.60
N ASN A 354 -28.22 -29.81 5.26
CA ASN A 354 -27.83 -31.06 5.91
C ASN A 354 -27.00 -30.83 7.19
N TYR A 355 -27.65 -31.00 8.35
CA TYR A 355 -27.06 -30.83 9.68
C TYR A 355 -27.05 -32.12 10.50
N ASP A 356 -26.12 -32.20 11.44
CA ASP A 356 -26.05 -33.24 12.47
C ASP A 356 -27.05 -32.98 13.61
N LYS A 357 -27.33 -33.99 14.43
CA LYS A 357 -28.20 -33.89 15.62
C LYS A 357 -27.78 -32.78 16.59
N LYS A 358 -26.50 -32.37 16.52
CA LYS A 358 -25.89 -31.27 17.29
C LYS A 358 -25.94 -29.90 16.59
N GLY A 359 -26.70 -29.75 15.50
CA GLY A 359 -26.83 -28.49 14.76
C GLY A 359 -25.56 -28.07 14.01
N ARG A 360 -24.68 -29.02 13.66
CA ARG A 360 -23.46 -28.74 12.87
C ARG A 360 -23.65 -29.16 11.42
N PRO A 361 -23.24 -28.36 10.43
CA PRO A 361 -23.40 -28.74 9.03
C PRO A 361 -22.50 -29.92 8.67
N LYS A 362 -23.06 -30.95 8.01
CA LYS A 362 -22.30 -32.16 7.62
C LYS A 362 -21.53 -31.98 6.33
N ILE A 363 -22.16 -31.33 5.36
CA ILE A 363 -21.67 -31.22 3.98
C ILE A 363 -20.89 -29.92 3.80
N VAL A 364 -21.56 -28.78 3.96
CA VAL A 364 -20.95 -27.46 3.80
C VAL A 364 -20.39 -27.00 5.14
N LYS A 365 -19.13 -27.34 5.41
CA LYS A 365 -18.45 -26.98 6.66
C LYS A 365 -17.82 -25.60 6.57
N LYS A 366 -17.66 -24.95 7.72
CA LYS A 366 -16.84 -23.75 7.83
C LYS A 366 -15.37 -24.11 7.63
N THR A 367 -14.69 -23.35 6.77
CA THR A 367 -13.29 -23.59 6.40
C THR A 367 -12.37 -22.48 6.90
N TYR A 368 -12.87 -21.24 7.05
CA TYR A 368 -12.09 -20.12 7.58
C TYR A 368 -12.60 -19.59 8.93
N ASN A 369 -11.76 -19.68 9.96
CA ASN A 369 -12.06 -19.17 11.31
C ASN A 369 -11.46 -17.78 11.56
N GLU A 370 -12.27 -16.74 11.40
CA GLU A 370 -11.88 -15.35 11.67
C GLU A 370 -12.20 -14.93 13.13
N THR A 371 -11.19 -14.38 13.82
CA THR A 371 -11.31 -13.75 15.15
C THR A 371 -10.89 -12.29 15.08
N ARG A 372 -11.83 -11.37 14.82
CA ARG A 372 -11.51 -9.94 14.69
C ARG A 372 -10.90 -9.40 16.00
N SER A 373 -9.71 -8.82 15.91
CA SER A 373 -8.98 -8.17 17.01
C SER A 373 -8.14 -7.04 16.44
N TRP A 374 -7.92 -5.96 17.20
CA TRP A 374 -7.01 -4.87 16.82
C TRP A 374 -5.59 -5.37 16.55
N MET A 375 -5.14 -6.40 17.28
CA MET A 375 -3.84 -7.04 17.02
C MET A 375 -3.75 -7.73 15.66
N ARG A 376 -4.89 -8.08 15.04
CA ARG A 376 -4.88 -8.62 13.67
C ARG A 376 -4.42 -7.59 12.65
N ALA A 377 -4.62 -6.28 12.87
CA ALA A 377 -4.11 -5.27 11.96
C ALA A 377 -2.57 -5.34 11.91
N ILE A 378 -1.92 -5.38 13.08
CA ILE A 378 -0.46 -5.49 13.19
C ILE A 378 0.05 -6.81 12.63
N ILE A 379 -0.60 -7.94 12.99
CA ILE A 379 -0.22 -9.27 12.49
C ILE A 379 -0.47 -9.41 10.98
N SER A 380 -1.45 -8.70 10.41
CA SER A 380 -1.70 -8.71 8.96
C SER A 380 -0.54 -8.07 8.18
N PHE A 381 0.11 -7.06 8.76
CA PHE A 381 1.29 -6.41 8.20
C PHE A 381 2.61 -6.93 8.80
N ARG A 382 2.57 -8.08 9.46
CA ARG A 382 3.72 -8.73 10.13
C ARG A 382 4.98 -8.79 9.25
N ARG A 383 4.80 -9.04 7.95
CA ARG A 383 5.91 -9.06 6.98
C ARG A 383 6.64 -7.73 6.89
N ILE A 384 5.89 -6.63 6.84
CA ILE A 384 6.45 -5.28 6.75
C ILE A 384 7.14 -4.95 8.07
N PHE A 385 6.48 -5.17 9.21
CA PHE A 385 7.06 -4.85 10.52
C PHE A 385 8.31 -5.68 10.83
N PHE A 386 8.27 -7.01 10.66
CA PHE A 386 9.45 -7.84 10.96
C PHE A 386 10.60 -7.60 9.99
N MET A 387 10.32 -7.37 8.69
CA MET A 387 11.37 -7.03 7.75
C MET A 387 12.03 -5.70 8.13
N ASN A 388 11.25 -4.64 8.41
CA ASN A 388 11.82 -3.35 8.81
C ASN A 388 12.57 -3.44 10.15
N CYS A 389 12.07 -4.19 11.13
CA CYS A 389 12.83 -4.41 12.38
C CYS A 389 14.14 -5.15 12.13
N ALA A 390 14.16 -6.19 11.29
CA ALA A 390 15.39 -6.91 10.97
C ALA A 390 16.38 -6.02 10.20
N LEU A 391 15.88 -5.22 9.26
CA LEU A 391 16.70 -4.24 8.52
C LEU A 391 17.26 -3.17 9.46
N PHE A 392 16.48 -2.67 10.42
CA PHE A 392 16.96 -1.73 11.43
C PHE A 392 18.11 -2.32 12.25
N LEU A 393 17.96 -3.56 12.74
CA LEU A 393 19.01 -4.25 13.49
C LEU A 393 20.25 -4.52 12.64
N ALA A 394 20.07 -4.81 11.34
CA ALA A 394 21.17 -4.95 10.41
C ALA A 394 21.91 -3.64 10.17
N THR A 395 21.19 -2.53 9.97
CA THR A 395 21.78 -1.19 9.83
C THR A 395 22.49 -0.78 11.12
N LEU A 396 21.93 -1.12 12.29
CA LEU A 396 22.56 -0.87 13.59
C LEU A 396 23.87 -1.66 13.73
N GLY A 397 23.85 -2.96 13.44
CA GLY A 397 25.04 -3.81 13.48
C GLY A 397 26.13 -3.34 12.51
N PHE A 398 25.73 -2.99 11.27
CA PHE A 398 26.61 -2.38 10.28
C PHE A 398 27.20 -1.05 10.74
N SER A 399 26.39 -0.19 11.36
CA SER A 399 26.84 1.11 11.85
C SER A 399 27.80 1.00 13.03
N ILE A 400 27.58 0.05 13.95
CA ILE A 400 28.49 -0.21 15.06
C ILE A 400 29.84 -0.68 14.52
N ASP A 401 29.84 -1.64 13.60
CA ASP A 401 31.08 -2.13 12.99
C ASP A 401 31.81 -1.02 12.20
N MET A 402 31.08 -0.20 11.45
CA MET A 402 31.63 0.96 10.75
C MET A 402 32.28 1.97 11.70
N VAL A 403 31.64 2.32 12.81
CA VAL A 403 32.22 3.28 13.77
C VAL A 403 33.50 2.73 14.43
N LEU A 404 33.60 1.41 14.61
CA LEU A 404 34.78 0.78 15.21
C LEU A 404 35.93 0.58 14.21
N LEU A 405 35.62 0.25 12.95
CA LEU A 405 36.60 0.07 11.88
C LEU A 405 37.08 1.40 11.30
N CYS A 406 36.17 2.37 11.21
CA CYS A 406 36.32 3.67 10.59
C CYS A 406 35.90 4.79 11.56
N PRO A 407 36.70 5.07 12.60
CA PRO A 407 36.36 6.05 13.63
C PRO A 407 36.58 7.50 13.13
N ASP A 408 35.97 7.88 12.00
CA ASP A 408 36.16 9.19 11.33
C ASP A 408 35.63 10.41 12.10
N SER A 409 35.04 10.18 13.28
CA SER A 409 34.35 11.20 14.08
C SER A 409 35.24 11.69 15.22
N PRO A 410 35.49 13.01 15.33
CA PRO A 410 36.33 13.58 16.37
C PRO A 410 35.68 13.53 17.76
N ILE A 411 34.37 13.23 17.84
CA ILE A 411 33.62 13.13 19.11
C ILE A 411 34.25 12.14 20.10
N MET A 412 34.96 11.13 19.60
CA MET A 412 35.60 10.09 20.43
C MET A 412 37.04 10.43 20.83
N TYR A 413 37.60 11.51 20.27
CA TYR A 413 39.00 11.94 20.44
C TYR A 413 39.13 13.28 21.18
N GLY A 414 38.02 13.89 21.62
CA GLY A 414 38.04 15.16 22.33
C GLY A 414 38.65 15.08 23.74
N GLU A 415 39.10 16.23 24.23
CA GLU A 415 39.72 16.39 25.56
C GLU A 415 38.79 15.94 26.70
N ASP A 416 37.47 16.20 26.56
CA ASP A 416 36.44 15.82 27.53
C ASP A 416 36.25 14.30 27.68
N VAL A 417 36.73 13.50 26.73
CA VAL A 417 36.52 12.04 26.70
C VAL A 417 37.63 11.30 27.44
N GLN A 418 38.85 11.85 27.42
CA GLN A 418 40.01 11.37 28.18
C GLN A 418 40.77 12.58 28.74
N PRO A 419 40.45 13.01 29.96
CA PRO A 419 41.18 14.09 30.62
C PRO A 419 42.67 13.73 30.71
N ALA A 420 43.56 14.71 30.60
CA ALA A 420 45.01 14.50 30.71
C ALA A 420 45.46 13.77 32.02
N SER A 421 44.59 13.70 33.03
CA SER A 421 44.80 12.97 34.28
C SER A 421 44.44 11.47 34.26
N SER A 422 43.84 10.94 33.19
CA SER A 422 43.44 9.52 33.12
C SER A 422 44.58 8.62 32.68
N THR A 423 44.83 7.54 33.42
CA THR A 423 45.96 6.60 33.21
C THR A 423 45.67 5.44 32.25
N SER A 424 44.47 5.36 31.66
CA SER A 424 44.09 4.29 30.73
C SER A 424 43.34 4.85 29.52
N PRO A 425 43.69 4.46 28.29
CA PRO A 425 42.98 4.92 27.09
C PRO A 425 41.52 4.46 27.10
N LEU A 426 40.64 5.27 26.50
CA LEU A 426 39.22 4.96 26.34
C LEU A 426 39.07 3.72 25.45
N GLU A 427 38.53 2.67 26.03
CA GLU A 427 38.20 1.43 25.32
C GLU A 427 36.68 1.30 25.19
N ILE A 428 36.20 1.14 23.95
CA ILE A 428 34.79 0.90 23.67
C ILE A 428 34.66 -0.34 22.82
N LEU A 429 33.96 -1.33 23.35
CA LEU A 429 33.73 -2.62 22.69
C LEU A 429 35.04 -3.28 22.18
N GLY A 430 36.17 -3.06 22.86
CA GLY A 430 37.49 -3.59 22.50
C GLY A 430 38.36 -2.69 21.62
N LYS A 431 37.84 -1.57 21.10
CA LYS A 431 38.62 -0.58 20.32
C LYS A 431 39.14 0.53 21.23
N LYS A 432 40.42 0.90 21.10
CA LYS A 432 41.02 2.05 21.79
C LYS A 432 41.09 3.27 20.88
N TYR A 433 40.74 4.42 21.45
CA TYR A 433 40.68 5.72 20.74
C TYR A 433 41.87 6.64 21.04
N ALA A 434 42.85 6.17 21.79
CA ALA A 434 44.11 6.87 22.04
C ALA A 434 45.27 5.86 22.10
N ALA A 435 46.48 6.34 21.83
CA ALA A 435 47.70 5.59 22.07
C ALA A 435 47.89 5.32 23.58
N SER A 436 48.68 4.29 23.90
CA SER A 436 48.97 3.94 25.31
C SER A 436 49.88 5.00 25.94
N THR A 437 49.56 5.48 27.15
CA THR A 437 50.29 6.57 27.86
C THR A 437 51.78 6.31 28.15
N ASP A 438 52.29 5.11 27.85
CA ASP A 438 53.72 4.75 27.97
C ASP A 438 54.57 5.21 26.77
N SER A 439 53.97 5.78 25.72
CA SER A 439 54.67 6.28 24.54
C SER A 439 55.18 7.70 24.76
N SER A 440 56.44 7.83 25.18
CA SER A 440 57.16 9.11 25.25
C SER A 440 57.03 9.91 23.96
N SER A 441 56.80 11.23 24.05
CA SER A 441 56.76 12.16 22.91
C SER A 441 57.96 11.92 21.99
N VAL A 442 57.68 11.66 20.71
CA VAL A 442 58.73 11.41 19.71
C VAL A 442 59.15 12.76 19.15
N GLU A 443 60.38 13.16 19.42
CA GLU A 443 60.96 14.38 18.84
C GLU A 443 61.14 14.22 17.33
N ASN A 444 60.78 15.26 16.59
CA ASN A 444 60.98 15.33 15.17
C ASN A 444 62.45 15.71 14.90
N THR A 445 63.26 14.73 14.47
CA THR A 445 64.70 14.90 14.20
C THR A 445 64.98 15.44 12.80
N ASP A 446 64.06 16.24 12.25
CA ASP A 446 64.17 16.77 10.89
C ASP A 446 65.06 18.01 10.86
N ASP A 447 66.16 17.92 10.12
CA ASP A 447 67.13 19.01 9.95
C ASP A 447 66.52 20.25 9.27
N SER A 448 65.32 20.13 8.68
CA SER A 448 64.59 21.23 8.01
C SER A 448 63.83 22.17 8.95
N LEU A 449 63.71 21.86 10.25
CA LEU A 449 62.94 22.65 11.23
C LEU A 449 63.60 24.01 11.60
N SER A 450 64.60 24.45 10.84
CA SER A 450 65.21 25.78 11.00
C SER A 450 64.32 26.85 10.35
N GLY A 451 63.95 27.87 11.12
CA GLY A 451 63.13 28.99 10.65
C GLY A 451 63.93 30.09 9.95
N GLU A 452 65.14 29.80 9.50
CA GLU A 452 66.00 30.78 8.81
C GLU A 452 65.60 30.86 7.34
N ILE A 453 65.12 32.04 6.94
CA ILE A 453 64.75 32.35 5.56
C ILE A 453 66.02 32.83 4.84
N ASP A 454 66.37 32.17 3.74
CA ASP A 454 67.55 32.54 2.97
C ASP A 454 67.18 33.63 1.95
N THR A 455 67.56 34.87 2.24
CA THR A 455 67.20 36.05 1.44
C THR A 455 68.14 36.32 0.26
N ASP A 456 69.09 35.42 -0.02
CA ASP A 456 70.03 35.61 -1.13
C ASP A 456 69.33 35.49 -2.49
N SER A 457 69.69 36.38 -3.42
CA SER A 457 69.09 36.58 -4.75
C SER A 457 69.32 35.44 -5.78
N GLY A 458 69.35 34.20 -5.31
CA GLY A 458 69.43 32.95 -6.07
C GLY A 458 68.96 31.71 -5.30
N ALA A 459 68.40 31.88 -4.10
CA ALA A 459 67.82 30.77 -3.35
C ALA A 459 66.54 30.27 -4.07
N GLY A 460 66.40 28.96 -4.21
CA GLY A 460 65.20 28.33 -4.79
C GLY A 460 63.96 28.51 -3.90
N ALA A 461 62.86 27.86 -4.26
CA ALA A 461 61.64 27.88 -3.44
C ALA A 461 61.93 27.32 -2.03
N GLN A 462 61.46 28.02 -0.99
CA GLN A 462 61.70 27.67 0.42
C GLN A 462 60.40 27.27 1.14
N CYS A 463 60.54 26.55 2.25
CA CYS A 463 59.42 26.23 3.13
C CYS A 463 59.08 27.45 4.01
N LEU A 464 57.80 27.84 4.06
CA LEU A 464 57.33 28.93 4.94
C LEU A 464 56.40 28.38 6.03
N TYR A 465 56.99 27.98 7.15
CA TYR A 465 56.29 27.35 8.29
C TYR A 465 55.13 28.19 8.85
N ALA A 466 55.29 29.51 8.97
CA ALA A 466 54.22 30.39 9.47
C ALA A 466 52.99 30.39 8.54
N LYS A 467 53.23 30.36 7.22
CA LYS A 467 52.17 30.29 6.21
C LYS A 467 51.49 28.91 6.21
N LEU A 468 52.29 27.84 6.33
CA LEU A 468 51.76 26.48 6.46
C LEU A 468 50.90 26.32 7.72
N ALA A 469 51.39 26.76 8.89
CA ALA A 469 50.65 26.73 10.15
C ALA A 469 49.33 27.51 10.06
N THR A 470 49.34 28.68 9.41
CA THR A 470 48.12 29.47 9.19
C THR A 470 47.13 28.74 8.27
N CYS A 471 47.62 28.07 7.20
CA CYS A 471 46.78 27.28 6.31
C CYS A 471 46.11 26.10 7.05
N LEU A 472 46.87 25.42 7.92
CA LEU A 472 46.38 24.33 8.76
C LEU A 472 45.42 24.79 9.88
N GLY A 473 45.26 26.10 10.08
CA GLY A 473 44.36 26.65 11.10
C GLY A 473 44.96 26.68 12.52
N VAL A 474 46.29 26.66 12.65
CA VAL A 474 46.98 26.78 13.95
C VAL A 474 46.82 28.20 14.49
N GLU A 475 46.21 28.36 15.67
CA GLU A 475 45.89 29.70 16.23
C GLU A 475 47.13 30.50 16.70
N TYR A 476 48.14 29.83 17.26
CA TYR A 476 49.32 30.47 17.85
C TYR A 476 50.61 29.83 17.33
N PHE A 477 51.15 30.35 16.22
CA PHE A 477 52.45 29.93 15.71
C PHE A 477 53.58 30.74 16.36
N SER A 478 54.48 30.07 17.09
CA SER A 478 55.64 30.68 17.77
C SER A 478 56.96 30.37 17.02
N SER A 479 57.20 29.11 16.67
CA SER A 479 58.33 28.65 15.86
C SER A 479 58.03 27.29 15.22
N ALA A 480 58.78 26.93 14.17
CA ALA A 480 58.67 25.62 13.53
C ALA A 480 58.94 24.46 14.51
N SER A 481 59.86 24.65 15.46
CA SER A 481 60.19 23.65 16.49
C SER A 481 59.09 23.45 17.53
N ASP A 482 58.25 24.46 17.80
CA ASP A 482 57.19 24.36 18.79
C ASP A 482 55.96 23.62 18.22
N THR A 483 55.59 23.92 16.97
CA THR A 483 54.40 23.33 16.32
C THR A 483 54.70 22.00 15.61
N PHE A 484 55.86 21.88 14.94
CA PHE A 484 56.22 20.70 14.13
C PHE A 484 57.37 19.89 14.71
N GLY A 485 57.93 20.30 15.85
CA GLY A 485 59.06 19.62 16.51
C GLY A 485 58.68 18.36 17.29
N THR A 486 57.39 18.13 17.56
CA THR A 486 56.86 16.91 18.15
C THR A 486 56.01 16.16 17.14
N LEU A 487 56.26 14.86 16.97
CA LEU A 487 55.46 14.00 16.09
C LEU A 487 54.19 13.55 16.83
N PRO A 488 52.99 13.86 16.31
CA PRO A 488 51.75 13.37 16.91
C PRO A 488 51.69 11.84 16.78
N GLN A 489 51.23 11.17 17.82
CA GLN A 489 51.17 9.70 17.87
C GLN A 489 49.79 9.13 17.53
N ASP A 490 48.74 9.89 17.84
CA ASP A 490 47.36 9.51 17.56
C ASP A 490 46.55 10.71 17.03
N PHE A 491 45.29 10.45 16.67
CA PHE A 491 44.42 11.49 16.15
C PHE A 491 44.04 12.54 17.20
N LYS A 492 44.10 12.22 18.49
CA LYS A 492 43.83 13.17 19.57
C LYS A 492 44.93 14.24 19.62
N GLU A 493 46.19 13.83 19.67
CA GLU A 493 47.32 14.77 19.63
C GLU A 493 47.33 15.59 18.34
N LEU A 494 46.97 14.97 17.21
CA LEU A 494 46.84 15.69 15.94
C LEU A 494 45.75 16.77 15.98
N LEU A 495 44.59 16.50 16.61
CA LEU A 495 43.51 17.48 16.76
C LEU A 495 43.88 18.68 17.63
N GLU A 496 44.82 18.53 18.57
CA GLU A 496 45.35 19.63 19.38
C GLU A 496 46.24 20.57 18.57
N ILE A 497 46.95 20.03 17.57
CA ILE A 497 47.82 20.80 16.67
C ILE A 497 47.01 21.40 15.50
N VAL A 498 46.20 20.58 14.84
CA VAL A 498 45.40 20.94 13.67
C VAL A 498 43.91 20.78 14.02
N PRO A 499 43.16 21.88 14.20
CA PRO A 499 41.79 21.81 14.71
C PRO A 499 40.76 21.27 13.69
N PHE A 500 41.11 21.23 12.39
CA PHE A 500 40.24 20.74 11.31
C PHE A 500 38.82 21.32 11.32
N THR A 501 38.65 22.59 11.69
CA THR A 501 37.35 23.21 12.02
C THR A 501 36.25 22.94 10.98
N ASP A 502 36.54 23.14 9.68
CA ASP A 502 35.59 22.93 8.58
C ASP A 502 35.25 21.45 8.31
N CYS A 503 36.11 20.54 8.75
CA CYS A 503 35.95 19.10 8.56
C CYS A 503 35.19 18.45 9.72
N VAL A 504 35.42 18.91 10.95
CA VAL A 504 34.75 18.42 12.16
C VAL A 504 33.22 18.61 12.07
N GLU A 505 32.75 19.69 11.46
CA GLU A 505 31.33 19.99 11.29
C GLU A 505 30.63 19.11 10.23
N LYS A 506 31.39 18.38 9.38
CA LYS A 506 30.80 17.54 8.35
C LYS A 506 30.20 16.26 8.94
N GLN A 507 29.00 15.91 8.47
CA GLN A 507 28.34 14.65 8.82
C GLN A 507 28.87 13.45 8.01
N VAL A 508 29.38 13.69 6.79
CA VAL A 508 29.88 12.65 5.88
C VAL A 508 31.14 13.13 5.17
N GLY A 509 32.03 12.19 4.82
CA GLY A 509 33.25 12.50 4.07
C GLY A 509 34.35 13.21 4.88
N ARG A 510 34.40 13.00 6.21
CA ARG A 510 35.39 13.61 7.11
C ARG A 510 36.82 13.23 6.75
N CYS A 511 37.11 11.93 6.56
CA CYS A 511 38.41 11.46 6.08
C CYS A 511 38.89 12.19 4.82
N LYS A 512 38.01 12.33 3.82
CA LYS A 512 38.34 13.09 2.61
C LYS A 512 38.65 14.55 2.93
N CYS A 513 37.87 15.18 3.80
CA CYS A 513 38.11 16.57 4.19
C CYS A 513 39.45 16.74 4.93
N TYR A 514 39.82 15.82 5.82
CA TYR A 514 41.11 15.84 6.50
C TYR A 514 42.26 15.78 5.50
N HIS A 515 42.20 14.85 4.53
CA HIS A 515 43.20 14.78 3.47
C HIS A 515 43.19 16.02 2.57
N ASP A 516 42.02 16.50 2.15
CA ASP A 516 41.92 17.68 1.28
C ASP A 516 42.58 18.90 1.97
N LEU A 517 42.39 19.11 3.28
CA LEU A 517 43.04 20.21 4.01
C LEU A 517 44.57 20.05 4.06
N ILE A 518 45.07 18.86 4.39
CA ILE A 518 46.51 18.59 4.47
C ILE A 518 47.14 18.72 3.07
N ASP A 519 46.57 18.06 2.06
CA ASP A 519 47.06 18.07 0.69
C ASP A 519 47.05 19.49 0.10
N ASP A 520 45.97 20.27 0.30
CA ASP A 520 45.87 21.64 -0.21
C ASP A 520 46.92 22.56 0.46
N CYS A 521 47.18 22.42 1.76
CA CYS A 521 48.17 23.23 2.46
C CYS A 521 49.62 22.86 2.14
N PHE A 522 49.92 21.57 1.98
CA PHE A 522 51.28 21.10 1.65
C PHE A 522 51.59 21.14 0.15
N SER A 523 50.59 21.25 -0.73
CA SER A 523 50.81 21.45 -2.18
C SER A 523 50.82 22.92 -2.62
N ASP A 524 50.61 23.85 -1.68
CA ASP A 524 50.64 25.28 -1.97
C ASP A 524 52.05 25.74 -2.37
N THR A 525 52.13 26.45 -3.50
CA THR A 525 53.37 26.99 -4.08
C THR A 525 53.09 28.38 -4.64
N GLY A 526 54.06 29.29 -4.55
CA GLY A 526 53.88 30.65 -5.09
C GLY A 526 54.94 31.62 -4.60
N ASP A 527 54.62 32.90 -4.66
CA ASP A 527 55.47 33.98 -4.15
C ASP A 527 54.80 34.62 -2.93
N ALA A 528 55.57 34.92 -1.89
CA ALA A 528 55.13 35.58 -0.66
C ALA A 528 55.96 36.84 -0.40
N ASP A 529 55.32 37.87 0.14
CA ASP A 529 55.99 39.11 0.50
C ASP A 529 56.46 39.03 1.97
N GLU A 530 57.76 39.06 2.19
CA GLU A 530 58.36 39.22 3.52
C GLU A 530 58.55 40.70 3.83
N VAL A 531 58.05 41.13 4.99
CA VAL A 531 58.22 42.51 5.48
C VAL A 531 59.31 42.51 6.56
N SER A 532 60.44 43.15 6.27
CA SER A 532 61.52 43.29 7.25
C SER A 532 61.10 44.21 8.40
N THR A 533 61.82 44.12 9.54
CA THR A 533 61.65 45.03 10.68
C THR A 533 61.93 46.50 10.34
N ALA A 534 62.60 46.78 9.21
CA ALA A 534 62.85 48.11 8.67
C ALA A 534 61.77 48.58 7.66
N GLY A 535 60.75 47.76 7.38
CA GLY A 535 59.65 48.07 6.47
C GLY A 535 59.93 47.85 4.98
N SER A 536 61.03 47.16 4.63
CA SER A 536 61.30 46.76 3.25
C SER A 536 60.55 45.46 2.91
N VAL A 537 59.91 45.42 1.74
CA VAL A 537 59.20 44.23 1.24
C VAL A 537 60.11 43.47 0.27
N ALA A 538 60.39 42.20 0.55
CA ALA A 538 61.11 41.29 -0.34
C ALA A 538 60.15 40.18 -0.79
N SER A 539 60.15 39.83 -2.08
CA SER A 539 59.34 38.74 -2.61
C SER A 539 60.14 37.44 -2.58
N ILE A 540 59.56 36.39 -2.00
CA ILE A 540 60.19 35.10 -1.74
C ILE A 540 59.33 34.01 -2.36
N ALA A 541 59.92 33.21 -3.24
CA ALA A 541 59.28 32.02 -3.78
C ALA A 541 59.22 30.93 -2.70
N TYR A 542 58.05 30.32 -2.52
CA TYR A 542 57.83 29.27 -1.52
C TYR A 542 57.25 28.00 -2.14
N ASP A 543 57.60 26.86 -1.54
CA ASP A 543 57.06 25.54 -1.83
C ASP A 543 56.84 24.80 -0.51
N GLN A 544 55.57 24.60 -0.14
CA GLN A 544 55.21 23.98 1.13
C GLN A 544 55.41 22.47 1.14
N SER A 545 55.59 21.82 -0.02
CA SER A 545 55.78 20.36 -0.10
C SER A 545 57.11 19.91 0.49
N MET A 546 58.04 20.86 0.66
CA MET A 546 59.34 20.68 1.28
C MET A 546 59.31 20.80 2.81
N CYS A 547 58.20 21.26 3.40
CA CYS A 547 58.09 21.49 4.83
C CYS A 547 57.92 20.19 5.62
N ALA A 548 58.74 19.97 6.65
CA ALA A 548 58.59 18.92 7.67
C ALA A 548 58.10 17.56 7.11
N PRO A 549 58.82 16.94 6.16
CA PRO A 549 58.41 15.69 5.51
C PRO A 549 58.15 14.55 6.50
N THR A 550 58.90 14.51 7.61
CA THR A 550 58.72 13.50 8.67
C THR A 550 57.39 13.67 9.40
N TRP A 551 57.01 14.92 9.67
CA TRP A 551 55.73 15.25 10.29
C TRP A 551 54.56 14.92 9.36
N LEU A 552 54.65 15.28 8.08
CA LEU A 552 53.63 14.97 7.09
C LEU A 552 53.44 13.45 6.92
N ALA A 553 54.52 12.68 6.90
CA ALA A 553 54.45 11.22 6.84
C ALA A 553 53.74 10.62 8.07
N GLN A 554 54.02 11.15 9.26
CA GLN A 554 53.36 10.74 10.49
C GLN A 554 51.87 11.08 10.51
N VAL A 555 51.50 12.30 10.07
CA VAL A 555 50.09 12.70 9.94
C VAL A 555 49.35 11.79 8.98
N ASN A 556 49.93 11.49 7.82
CA ASN A 556 49.33 10.55 6.87
C ASN A 556 49.19 9.15 7.46
N SER A 557 50.16 8.66 8.25
CA SER A 557 50.03 7.39 8.97
C SER A 557 48.87 7.40 9.97
N ILE A 558 48.70 8.48 10.75
CA ILE A 558 47.57 8.62 11.69
C ILE A 558 46.21 8.60 10.98
N LEU A 559 46.13 9.27 9.83
CA LEU A 559 44.89 9.32 9.05
C LEU A 559 44.62 7.98 8.36
N ASP A 560 45.61 7.37 7.69
CA ASP A 560 45.40 6.26 6.77
C ASP A 560 45.53 4.86 7.38
N ASP A 561 46.32 4.69 8.43
CA ASP A 561 46.62 3.36 8.98
C ASP A 561 45.56 2.87 9.98
N GLU A 562 45.50 1.55 10.14
CA GLU A 562 44.62 0.88 11.11
C GLU A 562 45.39 0.62 12.42
N GLY A 563 44.89 1.14 13.54
CA GLY A 563 45.52 0.95 14.85
C GLY A 563 44.75 1.60 16.00
N ASP A 564 45.30 1.51 17.21
CA ASP A 564 44.80 2.20 18.39
C ASP A 564 45.01 3.71 18.21
N GLY A 565 43.94 4.52 18.30
CA GLY A 565 44.04 5.98 18.12
C GLY A 565 44.13 6.49 16.66
N LEU A 566 44.16 5.61 15.66
CA LEU A 566 44.25 5.96 14.23
C LEU A 566 42.87 5.91 13.53
N LEU A 567 42.74 6.55 12.37
CA LEU A 567 41.45 6.73 11.67
C LEU A 567 41.13 5.72 10.55
N ASN A 568 42.11 5.00 10.02
CA ASN A 568 41.95 4.03 8.90
C ASN A 568 41.29 4.63 7.63
N CYS A 569 41.51 5.92 7.35
CA CYS A 569 40.90 6.65 6.24
C CYS A 569 41.15 6.02 4.87
N ASN A 570 42.27 5.31 4.69
CA ASN A 570 42.59 4.60 3.45
C ASN A 570 41.53 3.55 3.07
N SER A 571 40.97 2.85 4.07
CA SER A 571 39.89 1.87 3.87
C SER A 571 38.50 2.53 3.90
N CYS A 572 38.36 3.59 4.71
CA CYS A 572 37.08 4.20 5.06
C CYS A 572 36.58 5.28 4.07
N GLN A 573 37.43 5.73 3.16
CA GLN A 573 37.09 6.74 2.16
C GLN A 573 36.43 6.13 0.90
N ILE A 574 35.11 6.28 0.78
CA ILE A 574 34.25 5.70 -0.29
C ILE A 574 33.72 6.76 -1.27
N ASP A 575 34.49 7.81 -1.57
CA ASP A 575 34.09 8.80 -2.57
C ASP A 575 34.39 8.33 -4.01
N ILE A 576 33.75 8.99 -4.99
CA ILE A 576 33.88 8.60 -6.41
C ILE A 576 35.35 8.70 -6.87
N THR A 577 36.10 9.70 -6.39
CA THR A 577 37.49 9.94 -6.80
C THR A 577 38.41 8.87 -6.20
N SER A 578 38.22 8.50 -4.94
CA SER A 578 38.97 7.43 -4.27
C SER A 578 38.69 6.04 -4.90
N LEU A 579 37.44 5.78 -5.29
CA LEU A 579 37.04 4.54 -5.95
C LEU A 579 37.61 4.40 -7.37
N ILE A 580 37.75 5.50 -8.11
CA ILE A 580 38.42 5.51 -9.41
C ILE A 580 39.92 5.21 -9.24
N LYS A 581 40.57 5.78 -8.22
CA LYS A 581 42.00 5.55 -7.92
C LYS A 581 42.26 4.10 -7.48
N LYS A 582 41.40 3.52 -6.65
CA LYS A 582 41.54 2.14 -6.15
C LYS A 582 40.17 1.43 -6.12
N PRO A 583 39.80 0.68 -7.18
CA PRO A 583 38.48 0.03 -7.27
C PRO A 583 38.29 -1.11 -6.27
N THR A 584 39.37 -1.60 -5.64
CA THR A 584 39.31 -2.64 -4.60
C THR A 584 38.95 -2.09 -3.21
N ARG A 585 38.91 -0.76 -2.99
CA ARG A 585 38.64 -0.17 -1.66
C ARG A 585 37.35 -0.69 -1.01
N ILE A 586 36.28 -0.88 -1.79
CA ILE A 586 35.04 -1.45 -1.28
C ILE A 586 35.25 -2.89 -0.79
N MET A 587 36.05 -3.68 -1.50
CA MET A 587 36.34 -5.05 -1.11
C MET A 587 37.24 -5.09 0.13
N ASP A 588 38.25 -4.24 0.20
CA ASP A 588 39.16 -4.12 1.35
C ASP A 588 38.36 -3.72 2.60
N LEU A 589 37.46 -2.73 2.49
CA LEU A 589 36.55 -2.33 3.56
C LEU A 589 35.63 -3.48 3.99
N LEU A 590 34.99 -4.17 3.04
CA LEU A 590 34.13 -5.33 3.34
C LEU A 590 34.91 -6.47 4.00
N GLN A 591 36.18 -6.66 3.64
CA GLN A 591 37.03 -7.65 4.26
C GLN A 591 37.38 -7.26 5.69
N GLY A 592 37.73 -5.99 5.95
CA GLY A 592 37.96 -5.47 7.31
C GLY A 592 36.72 -5.52 8.21
N MET A 593 35.53 -5.32 7.64
CA MET A 593 34.24 -5.46 8.36
C MET A 593 33.95 -6.90 8.81
N ILE A 594 34.45 -7.89 8.05
CA ILE A 594 34.21 -9.33 8.33
C ILE A 594 35.45 -9.97 8.99
N ASP A 595 36.46 -9.17 9.34
CA ASP A 595 37.65 -9.67 9.98
C ASP A 595 37.44 -9.95 11.48
N PHE A 596 37.13 -11.20 11.80
CA PHE A 596 36.97 -11.67 13.19
C PHE A 596 38.29 -11.77 13.98
N SER A 597 39.44 -11.42 13.38
CA SER A 597 40.70 -11.29 14.11
C SER A 597 40.85 -9.94 14.83
N ARG A 598 39.99 -8.96 14.52
CA ARG A 598 39.92 -7.68 15.23
C ARG A 598 39.58 -7.90 16.71
N ASP A 599 40.25 -7.16 17.58
CA ASP A 599 40.02 -7.21 19.03
C ASP A 599 38.64 -6.64 19.42
N ASP A 600 38.10 -5.75 18.58
CA ASP A 600 36.81 -5.11 18.77
C ASP A 600 35.60 -6.03 18.48
N LYS A 601 34.42 -5.66 18.99
CA LYS A 601 33.17 -6.42 18.80
C LYS A 601 32.37 -6.02 17.55
N GLY A 602 32.93 -5.23 16.65
CA GLY A 602 32.30 -4.78 15.41
C GLY A 602 31.84 -5.93 14.52
N PRO A 603 32.71 -6.88 14.14
CA PRO A 603 32.33 -8.02 13.30
C PRO A 603 31.19 -8.86 13.91
N MET A 604 31.14 -8.97 15.23
CA MET A 604 30.08 -9.67 15.95
C MET A 604 28.74 -8.92 15.91
N ALA A 605 28.77 -7.58 15.99
CA ALA A 605 27.59 -6.74 15.84
C ALA A 605 27.02 -6.84 14.41
N LEU A 606 27.89 -6.78 13.39
CA LEU A 606 27.52 -6.98 11.99
C LEU A 606 26.89 -8.36 11.76
N LEU A 607 27.51 -9.42 12.29
CA LEU A 607 27.00 -10.79 12.21
C LEU A 607 25.61 -10.91 12.87
N GLY A 608 25.42 -10.30 14.04
CA GLY A 608 24.12 -10.30 14.73
C GLY A 608 23.02 -9.63 13.89
N GLY A 609 23.33 -8.49 13.28
CA GLY A 609 22.44 -7.80 12.34
C GLY A 609 22.10 -8.64 11.11
N ALA A 610 23.11 -9.24 10.46
CA ALA A 610 22.93 -10.11 9.30
C ALA A 610 22.13 -11.38 9.64
N ALA A 611 22.33 -11.96 10.82
CA ALA A 611 21.60 -13.12 11.30
C ALA A 611 20.10 -12.86 11.44
N MET A 612 19.69 -11.62 11.81
CA MET A 612 18.28 -11.25 11.88
C MET A 612 17.61 -11.21 10.50
N ILE A 613 18.30 -10.70 9.47
CA ILE A 613 17.82 -10.78 8.08
C ILE A 613 17.73 -12.25 7.65
N GLY A 614 18.77 -13.04 7.95
CA GLY A 614 18.79 -14.48 7.69
C GLY A 614 17.61 -15.21 8.31
N LEU A 615 17.27 -14.90 9.57
CA LEU A 615 16.12 -15.46 10.28
C LEU A 615 14.80 -15.11 9.58
N VAL A 616 14.60 -13.86 9.15
CA VAL A 616 13.40 -13.45 8.40
C VAL A 616 13.31 -14.22 7.07
N CYS A 617 14.41 -14.35 6.34
CA CYS A 617 14.47 -15.13 5.10
C CYS A 617 14.13 -16.60 5.31
N VAL A 618 14.70 -17.22 6.36
CA VAL A 618 14.39 -18.61 6.74
C VAL A 618 12.92 -18.75 7.13
N CYS A 619 12.37 -17.83 7.92
CA CYS A 619 10.96 -17.83 8.27
C CYS A 619 10.05 -17.68 7.05
N GLU A 620 10.38 -16.83 6.07
CA GLU A 620 9.60 -16.69 4.83
C GLU A 620 9.73 -17.91 3.91
N LEU A 621 10.93 -18.49 3.77
CA LEU A 621 11.15 -19.74 3.07
C LEU A 621 10.36 -20.88 3.72
N GLN A 622 10.45 -21.00 5.04
CA GLN A 622 9.70 -21.98 5.82
C GLN A 622 8.20 -21.77 5.67
N ASN A 623 7.69 -20.53 5.66
CA ASN A 623 6.28 -20.25 5.38
C ASN A 623 5.86 -20.68 3.96
N ARG A 624 6.76 -20.57 2.99
CA ARG A 624 6.52 -20.98 1.59
C ARG A 624 6.51 -22.50 1.42
N PHE A 625 7.33 -23.23 2.16
CA PHE A 625 7.43 -24.70 2.09
C PHE A 625 6.50 -25.42 3.07
N PHE A 626 6.36 -24.89 4.28
CA PHE A 626 5.63 -25.46 5.40
C PHE A 626 4.52 -24.48 5.81
N SER A 627 3.44 -24.51 5.02
CA SER A 627 2.21 -23.71 5.09
C SER A 627 1.39 -23.91 6.39
N GLY A 628 2.00 -23.83 7.58
CA GLY A 628 1.38 -24.23 8.85
C GLY A 628 1.48 -23.24 10.01
N ILE A 629 2.50 -22.37 10.08
CA ILE A 629 2.73 -21.49 11.24
C ILE A 629 2.76 -20.04 10.79
N GLY A 630 1.85 -19.20 11.31
CA GLY A 630 1.91 -17.74 11.15
C GLY A 630 1.39 -17.15 9.84
N MET A 631 0.53 -17.87 9.09
CA MET A 631 -0.04 -17.35 7.84
C MET A 631 -1.30 -16.49 8.05
N GLY A 632 -1.29 -15.29 7.47
CA GLY A 632 -2.51 -14.70 6.91
C GLY A 632 -2.89 -15.49 5.66
N PHE A 633 -4.15 -15.88 5.54
CA PHE A 633 -4.66 -16.69 4.44
C PHE A 633 -4.63 -15.89 3.14
N VAL A 634 -3.61 -16.09 2.29
CA VAL A 634 -3.69 -15.75 0.87
C VAL A 634 -4.18 -17.02 0.17
N GLY A 635 -5.26 -16.91 -0.62
CA GLY A 635 -6.03 -18.05 -1.12
C GLY A 635 -5.18 -19.24 -1.61
N ARG A 636 -5.69 -20.44 -1.33
CA ARG A 636 -5.02 -21.72 -1.59
C ARG A 636 -4.52 -21.80 -3.03
N SER A 637 -3.21 -22.03 -3.21
CA SER A 637 -2.59 -22.24 -4.53
C SER A 637 -2.76 -21.06 -5.51
N MET A 638 -2.61 -19.81 -5.04
CA MET A 638 -2.33 -18.66 -5.90
C MET A 638 -0.81 -18.38 -5.94
N PRO A 639 0.01 -19.18 -6.65
CA PRO A 639 1.38 -18.79 -6.90
C PRO A 639 1.38 -17.52 -7.75
N VAL A 640 2.02 -16.47 -7.26
CA VAL A 640 2.26 -15.26 -8.07
C VAL A 640 3.15 -15.67 -9.24
N PRO A 641 2.77 -15.34 -10.50
CA PRO A 641 3.62 -15.63 -11.66
C PRO A 641 5.05 -15.11 -11.46
N MET A 642 6.05 -15.90 -11.86
CA MET A 642 7.46 -15.59 -11.58
C MET A 642 7.90 -14.22 -12.11
N LYS A 643 7.39 -13.80 -13.26
CA LYS A 643 7.63 -12.46 -13.82
C LYS A 643 7.12 -11.34 -12.91
N THR A 644 5.92 -11.49 -12.36
CA THR A 644 5.33 -10.53 -11.43
C THR A 644 6.07 -10.52 -10.11
N TYR A 645 6.50 -11.70 -9.63
CA TYR A 645 7.32 -11.83 -8.43
C TYR A 645 8.66 -11.13 -8.58
N CYS A 646 9.41 -11.40 -9.65
CA CYS A 646 10.71 -10.75 -9.91
C CYS A 646 10.56 -9.23 -9.98
N ARG A 647 9.56 -8.74 -10.72
CA ARG A 647 9.26 -7.30 -10.82
C ARG A 647 8.96 -6.67 -9.45
N TYR A 648 8.14 -7.33 -8.64
CA TYR A 648 7.83 -6.91 -7.28
C TYR A 648 9.08 -6.91 -6.39
N THR A 649 9.88 -7.96 -6.43
CA THR A 649 11.11 -8.09 -5.63
C THR A 649 12.13 -7.01 -5.99
N CYS A 650 12.36 -6.74 -7.29
CA CYS A 650 13.27 -5.67 -7.72
C CYS A 650 12.82 -4.30 -7.20
N PHE A 651 11.52 -3.99 -7.26
CA PHE A 651 10.98 -2.75 -6.71
C PHE A 651 11.33 -2.58 -5.22
N TRP A 652 11.11 -3.63 -4.42
CA TRP A 652 11.41 -3.59 -2.99
C TRP A 652 12.90 -3.55 -2.68
N ILE A 653 13.75 -4.24 -3.44
CA ILE A 653 15.22 -4.16 -3.27
C ILE A 653 15.70 -2.73 -3.46
N VAL A 654 15.27 -2.06 -4.54
CA VAL A 654 15.66 -0.67 -4.80
C VAL A 654 15.15 0.26 -3.71
N LEU A 655 13.88 0.11 -3.30
CA LEU A 655 13.29 0.91 -2.23
C LEU A 655 14.09 0.76 -0.93
N TYR A 656 14.36 -0.47 -0.49
CA TYR A 656 15.11 -0.71 0.74
C TYR A 656 16.56 -0.24 0.64
N LEU A 657 17.21 -0.36 -0.52
CA LEU A 657 18.58 0.15 -0.68
C LEU A 657 18.62 1.66 -0.49
N CYS A 658 17.74 2.42 -1.16
CA CYS A 658 17.66 3.87 -0.99
C CYS A 658 17.35 4.27 0.45
N LYS A 659 16.36 3.58 1.07
CA LYS A 659 15.98 3.80 2.47
C LYS A 659 17.15 3.57 3.42
N LEU A 660 17.80 2.40 3.34
CA LEU A 660 18.88 2.04 4.27
C LEU A 660 20.08 2.97 4.12
N THR A 661 20.42 3.40 2.91
CA THR A 661 21.47 4.40 2.70
C THR A 661 21.11 5.73 3.37
N PHE A 662 19.87 6.21 3.19
CA PHE A 662 19.43 7.46 3.82
C PHE A 662 19.43 7.36 5.36
N ASP A 663 18.81 6.32 5.90
CA ASP A 663 18.69 6.12 7.34
C ASP A 663 20.06 5.92 8.00
N TYR A 664 20.96 5.19 7.35
CA TYR A 664 22.33 5.02 7.84
C TYR A 664 23.03 6.38 7.99
N GLN A 665 23.03 7.18 6.92
CA GLN A 665 23.80 8.44 6.85
C GLN A 665 23.24 9.51 7.80
N PHE A 666 21.92 9.67 7.89
CA PHE A 666 21.31 10.80 8.59
C PHE A 666 20.75 10.46 9.97
N VAL A 667 20.51 9.19 10.28
CA VAL A 667 19.84 8.78 11.53
C VAL A 667 20.73 7.84 12.33
N VAL A 668 21.07 6.68 11.78
CA VAL A 668 21.67 5.59 12.56
C VAL A 668 23.13 5.89 12.92
N LYS A 669 23.99 6.33 11.98
CA LYS A 669 25.43 6.54 12.24
C LYS A 669 25.66 7.54 13.38
N THR A 670 25.10 8.73 13.26
CA THR A 670 25.23 9.79 14.28
C THR A 670 24.66 9.36 15.64
N LEU A 671 23.56 8.60 15.64
CA LEU A 671 22.96 8.12 16.87
C LEU A 671 23.79 7.01 17.54
N VAL A 672 24.47 6.17 16.76
CA VAL A 672 25.40 5.16 17.28
C VAL A 672 26.61 5.84 17.91
N GLU A 673 27.24 6.81 17.24
CA GLU A 673 28.38 7.56 17.80
C GLU A 673 28.04 8.19 19.15
N THR A 674 26.92 8.93 19.21
CA THR A 674 26.43 9.54 20.46
C THR A 674 26.05 8.51 21.52
N THR A 675 25.51 7.35 21.12
CA THR A 675 25.17 6.27 22.05
C THR A 675 26.41 5.63 22.67
N LEU A 676 27.45 5.37 21.87
CA LEU A 676 28.71 4.81 22.35
C LEU A 676 29.39 5.78 23.33
N PHE A 677 29.37 7.08 23.02
CA PHE A 677 29.86 8.13 23.93
C PHE A 677 29.09 8.16 25.26
N VAL A 678 27.75 8.14 25.22
CA VAL A 678 26.91 8.14 26.44
C VAL A 678 27.05 6.84 27.25
N TYR A 679 27.37 5.73 26.58
CA TYR A 679 27.59 4.43 27.21
C TYR A 679 28.94 4.37 27.96
N SER A 680 29.99 5.00 27.41
CA SER A 680 31.34 5.04 27.97
C SER A 680 31.56 6.14 29.01
N ALA A 681 30.69 7.14 29.04
CA ALA A 681 30.65 8.22 30.02
C ALA A 681 30.65 7.75 31.50
N ASN A 682 31.58 8.28 32.30
CA ASN A 682 31.63 8.03 33.74
C ASN A 682 30.55 8.82 34.51
N SER A 683 29.99 8.20 35.55
CA SER A 683 28.90 8.79 36.36
C SER A 683 29.31 10.03 37.15
N THR A 684 30.62 10.29 37.33
CA THR A 684 31.15 11.42 38.11
C THR A 684 31.22 12.74 37.33
N ASP A 685 31.36 12.70 36.00
CA ASP A 685 31.59 13.91 35.18
C ASP A 685 30.28 14.62 34.80
N TYR A 686 29.17 13.89 34.74
CA TYR A 686 27.83 14.42 34.38
C TYR A 686 27.09 15.11 35.54
N LEU A 687 27.63 15.03 36.76
CA LEU A 687 26.99 15.54 37.98
C LEU A 687 26.95 17.08 38.07
N LYS A 688 27.66 17.81 37.20
CA LYS A 688 27.76 19.28 37.33
C LYS A 688 26.57 20.07 36.78
N TYR A 689 25.74 19.53 35.86
CA TYR A 689 24.77 20.37 35.13
C TYR A 689 23.36 19.82 34.83
N SER A 690 23.00 18.58 35.19
CA SER A 690 21.71 18.00 34.74
C SER A 690 20.73 17.62 35.88
N HIS A 691 19.86 18.56 36.26
CA HIS A 691 18.79 18.33 37.26
C HIS A 691 17.57 17.54 36.75
N PHE A 692 17.55 17.12 35.48
CA PHE A 692 16.38 16.48 34.83
C PHE A 692 16.61 15.02 34.39
N MET A 693 17.81 14.46 34.51
CA MET A 693 18.10 13.10 34.04
C MET A 693 17.85 12.04 35.11
N LEU A 694 17.04 11.02 34.78
CA LEU A 694 16.86 9.78 35.56
C LEU A 694 18.14 8.92 35.48
N GLN A 695 19.21 9.30 36.19
CA GLN A 695 20.53 8.64 36.18
C GLN A 695 20.63 7.43 37.13
N PHE A 696 19.57 6.61 37.23
CA PHE A 696 19.55 5.44 38.13
C PHE A 696 19.95 4.12 37.45
N THR A 697 20.28 4.14 36.15
CA THR A 697 20.54 2.92 35.38
C THR A 697 22.02 2.75 35.02
N TYR A 698 22.55 1.56 35.23
CA TYR A 698 23.86 1.10 34.74
C TYR A 698 24.03 1.48 33.24
N HIS A 699 25.14 2.15 32.88
CA HIS A 699 25.45 2.69 31.55
C HIS A 699 24.35 3.56 30.88
N ASN A 700 23.56 4.32 31.66
CA ASN A 700 22.57 5.25 31.09
C ASN A 700 21.55 4.60 30.11
N ILE A 701 21.31 3.29 30.24
CA ILE A 701 20.50 2.50 29.29
C ILE A 701 19.10 3.08 29.06
N LEU A 702 18.46 3.59 30.11
CA LEU A 702 17.13 4.19 29.98
C LEU A 702 17.15 5.45 29.10
N TYR A 703 18.20 6.27 29.22
CA TYR A 703 18.37 7.45 28.39
C TYR A 703 18.62 7.07 26.93
N ILE A 704 19.50 6.10 26.69
CA ILE A 704 19.74 5.54 25.35
C ILE A 704 18.42 5.07 24.74
N LEU A 705 17.60 4.33 25.51
CA LEU A 705 16.29 3.88 25.04
C LEU A 705 15.34 5.04 24.66
N PHE A 706 15.28 6.12 25.45
CA PHE A 706 14.48 7.30 25.12
C PHE A 706 14.97 8.02 23.85
N LEU A 707 16.29 8.03 23.63
CA LEU A 707 16.91 8.62 22.45
C LEU A 707 16.66 7.78 21.18
N TRP A 708 16.59 6.46 21.30
CA TRP A 708 16.34 5.54 20.17
C TRP A 708 14.87 5.33 19.81
N ILE A 709 13.92 5.47 20.75
CA ILE A 709 12.48 5.23 20.46
C ILE A 709 11.97 6.10 19.29
N PRO A 710 12.20 7.42 19.26
CA PRO A 710 11.75 8.27 18.15
C PRO A 710 12.42 7.88 16.83
N ALA A 711 13.74 7.62 16.85
CA ALA A 711 14.49 7.22 15.67
C ALA A 711 13.98 5.90 15.08
N TRP A 712 13.70 4.90 15.94
CA TRP A 712 13.13 3.64 15.52
C TRP A 712 11.72 3.79 14.93
N MET A 713 10.89 4.65 15.51
CA MET A 713 9.55 4.96 14.95
C MET A 713 9.63 5.63 13.58
N VAL A 714 10.57 6.57 13.39
CA VAL A 714 10.82 7.20 12.09
C VAL A 714 11.27 6.14 11.08
N PHE A 715 12.19 5.25 11.46
CA PHE A 715 12.67 4.15 10.62
C PHE A 715 11.57 3.14 10.22
N LEU A 716 10.51 3.00 11.01
CA LEU A 716 9.36 2.17 10.62
C LEU A 716 8.40 2.89 9.68
N TYR A 717 8.29 4.21 9.79
CA TYR A 717 7.29 5.01 9.07
C TYR A 717 7.77 5.49 7.69
N ASP A 718 9.02 5.89 7.60
CA ASP A 718 9.67 6.42 6.38
C ASP A 718 9.57 5.47 5.17
N ALA A 719 9.45 4.15 5.37
CA ALA A 719 9.21 3.17 4.31
C ALA A 719 7.96 3.52 3.48
N GLN A 720 6.95 4.16 4.09
CA GLN A 720 5.76 4.66 3.38
C GLN A 720 6.07 5.88 2.51
N ILE A 721 6.98 6.74 2.94
CA ILE A 721 7.42 7.92 2.19
C ILE A 721 8.18 7.47 0.94
N PHE A 722 9.19 6.61 1.11
CA PHE A 722 9.94 6.03 -0.01
C PHE A 722 9.03 5.25 -0.96
N TYR A 723 8.07 4.48 -0.44
CA TYR A 723 7.08 3.80 -1.26
C TYR A 723 6.25 4.77 -2.10
N SER A 724 5.76 5.86 -1.51
CA SER A 724 4.93 6.85 -2.20
C SER A 724 5.70 7.54 -3.33
N VAL A 725 6.97 7.87 -3.11
CA VAL A 725 7.84 8.45 -4.14
C VAL A 725 8.15 7.45 -5.24
N LEU A 726 8.65 6.26 -4.88
CA LEU A 726 9.12 5.26 -5.85
C LEU A 726 7.98 4.64 -6.66
N SER A 727 6.80 4.49 -6.07
CA SER A 727 5.61 3.95 -6.75
C SER A 727 5.08 4.90 -7.84
N VAL A 728 5.17 6.22 -7.63
CA VAL A 728 4.85 7.22 -8.66
C VAL A 728 5.84 7.12 -9.81
N VAL A 729 7.15 7.11 -9.52
CA VAL A 729 8.20 6.97 -10.55
C VAL A 729 8.00 5.68 -11.34
N TYR A 730 7.86 4.55 -10.64
CA TYR A 730 7.67 3.25 -11.28
C TYR A 730 6.36 3.18 -12.09
N GLY A 731 5.27 3.71 -11.55
CA GLY A 731 3.97 3.77 -12.22
C GLY A 731 3.95 4.72 -13.43
N SER A 732 4.90 5.64 -13.54
CA SER A 732 5.06 6.52 -14.70
C SER A 732 5.74 5.82 -15.88
N PHE A 733 6.56 4.79 -15.61
CA PHE A 733 7.30 4.03 -16.62
C PHE A 733 6.62 2.70 -17.04
N ALA A 734 5.67 2.22 -16.25
CA ALA A 734 4.95 0.95 -16.45
C ALA A 734 3.62 1.14 -17.19
#